data_AF-A0A8S4MPF9-F1
#
_entry.id   AF-A0A8S4MPF9-F1
#
_cell.length_a   1.000
_cell.length_b   1.000
_cell.length_c   1.000
_cell.angle_alpha   90.00
_cell.angle_beta   90.00
_cell.angle_gamma   90.00
#
_symmetry.space_group_name_H-M   'P 1'
#
loop_
_entity.id
_entity.type
_entity.pdbx_description
1 polymer ?
#
loop_
_entity_poly.entity_id
_entity_poly.type
_entity_poly.pdbx_seq_one_letter_code
_entity_poly.pdbx_strand_id
1 'polypeptide(L)'
;MESGAIPNSHITASTEDPGYKAWRGRLNNGKAWQTNTADTDQWLQIDLGSQKVITGIQTQGLWGYHIKSYKLMYSDDASTWVIYGHGQVDRIFDGNSDGTTMVEQTLPTPVTTRYVRINPQIITGRLIRMRVELLGCNEISAALNRLANQSSTASGGVPSRAVDGDDNPMWSEGSCTATAEERDPWWRVDLGTSWSVARVVVTNRKDCCPEQLEGFTVYVGDNSNVTTNPTCGGPQSVGGKGVITVNCGGLTGRYVGIALSGAGRTLTLCEVQVFVETWFTTDLPEEATSIEGYNLFHKDRRDKRGGGVALYIKNCIEAKLVDVGIVGMHDNVECIWTQLQPHWTPRAIPIIYLGILYHPPSANDRHLQYETCQYLIHALDELQKKTPNAGIILCGDFNNLPLQPLLTNHPEMKQVVTKPTRGDATLDLIITNTYNHYHEPEIVAPLANSDHNCIIWKPKVSKPANNKILKKRLRPLRQSDLRAFGSWITNHKWEEVFSAERVNDKCSAFYATLLGAVNRYFPIKTVRLHIQDKPWVTPQLKTMIKERQKAFTEDDLTKWKCLQNKINHTIRSLKKSHYKTKVKHLKSAEPKKWYKAIKDMTGKKGELSIEVPGVPSSSPKAVADAINSHLAAASQQHAPLQLEELPAYLPAQAPAPSVSFWDMLHRLENVKIGKATGSDDISPRIIREFAFELCQPLCNIMNTSLSQGVVPDAWKDADVVPVPKETPPSLTKLRPISLTSIFAKVCEGFVTDWCLRDILPSIDPQQYGSLRGRSTTHYMTLLTHKLLEAADKPGHVTTLVLTDFSRAFDSVHHETAINKLVDLGVRPLLVPWVSSFISGRRQRVRYRGVLSDWQTLTCGVPQGTKLGPLVFLALVNDAVPANETTADAYKYVDDMSLSESRHVTKPAYIQDDMDALAQWTEENSMTLKPSKCKGLLFRFMRNKPPPPEITVGPTQLEVVDFARILGVIMQNNLKWTKHVVMIVGRSSSRLYMLRTLRKQGLDSHDLVLVYIGFVRPVLEYACQVWHPGLTVAESESIERVQKRACPCEARTRPKSSGDLRPTKNRVYNPRMPARILAERSALLGRATGKPLASCASSKIVVEASLNLSAASSDTRTSAELRKFARSP
;
A
#
# COMPACT_ATOMS: atom_id res chain seq x y z
N MET A 1 38.18 -31.36 -6.11
CA MET A 1 39.64 -31.55 -5.97
C MET A 1 39.99 -32.10 -4.59
N GLU A 2 39.46 -31.54 -3.50
CA GLU A 2 39.67 -31.98 -2.12
C GLU A 2 39.39 -33.49 -1.92
N SER A 3 38.35 -34.00 -2.58
CA SER A 3 37.96 -35.42 -2.56
C SER A 3 39.00 -36.40 -3.11
N GLY A 4 40.06 -35.92 -3.76
CA GLY A 4 41.05 -36.76 -4.44
C GLY A 4 40.63 -37.27 -5.82
N ALA A 5 39.42 -36.93 -6.29
CA ALA A 5 38.91 -37.34 -7.60
C ALA A 5 39.79 -36.89 -8.78
N ILE A 6 40.47 -35.74 -8.65
CA ILE A 6 41.53 -35.32 -9.56
C ILE A 6 42.86 -35.88 -9.03
N PRO A 7 43.60 -36.73 -9.76
CA PRO A 7 44.89 -37.28 -9.31
C PRO A 7 45.96 -36.22 -9.06
N ASN A 8 46.98 -36.53 -8.25
CA ASN A 8 48.08 -35.59 -7.99
C ASN A 8 48.88 -35.23 -9.25
N SER A 9 49.01 -36.16 -10.19
CA SER A 9 49.66 -35.95 -11.49
C SER A 9 48.95 -34.91 -12.36
N HIS A 10 47.67 -34.64 -12.10
CA HIS A 10 46.85 -33.71 -12.87
C HIS A 10 46.87 -32.28 -12.32
N ILE A 11 47.58 -32.04 -11.21
CA ILE A 11 47.75 -30.71 -10.63
C ILE A 11 49.21 -30.33 -10.75
N THR A 12 49.48 -29.37 -11.64
CA THR A 12 50.82 -28.89 -11.94
C THR A 12 50.92 -27.40 -11.68
N ALA A 13 52.14 -26.87 -11.58
CA ALA A 13 52.36 -25.45 -11.39
C ALA A 13 53.58 -24.99 -12.20
N SER A 14 53.59 -23.70 -12.51
CA SER A 14 54.74 -22.97 -13.05
C SER A 14 56.04 -23.23 -12.26
N THR A 15 56.01 -23.03 -10.94
CA THR A 15 57.09 -23.39 -10.03
C THR A 15 56.55 -23.96 -8.71
N GLU A 16 57.39 -24.69 -7.99
CA GLU A 16 57.02 -25.26 -6.70
C GLU A 16 58.22 -25.42 -5.76
N ASP A 17 57.99 -25.12 -4.48
CA ASP A 17 58.94 -25.43 -3.41
C ASP A 17 58.90 -26.94 -3.05
N PRO A 18 60.04 -27.59 -2.71
CA PRO A 18 60.08 -29.01 -2.37
C PRO A 18 59.07 -29.44 -1.29
N GLY A 19 58.74 -28.56 -0.34
CA GLY A 19 57.78 -28.82 0.74
C GLY A 19 56.32 -28.47 0.43
N TYR A 20 56.05 -27.79 -0.68
CA TYR A 20 54.77 -27.14 -1.04
C TYR A 20 54.41 -27.34 -2.53
N LYS A 21 54.47 -28.60 -2.95
CA LYS A 21 54.13 -29.08 -4.30
C LYS A 21 52.74 -28.64 -4.79
N ALA A 22 52.54 -28.55 -6.10
CA ALA A 22 51.29 -28.09 -6.73
C ALA A 22 50.02 -28.79 -6.20
N TRP A 23 50.05 -30.12 -6.06
CA TRP A 23 48.92 -30.91 -5.54
C TRP A 23 48.59 -30.64 -4.06
N ARG A 24 49.48 -29.99 -3.30
CA ARG A 24 49.17 -29.51 -1.93
C ARG A 24 48.30 -28.25 -1.94
N GLY A 25 48.06 -27.66 -3.11
CA GLY A 25 47.12 -26.57 -3.32
C GLY A 25 45.64 -26.97 -3.30
N ARG A 26 45.29 -28.19 -2.86
CA ARG A 26 43.88 -28.56 -2.64
C ARG A 26 43.31 -27.82 -1.43
N LEU A 27 42.03 -27.48 -1.50
CA LEU A 27 41.29 -26.89 -0.38
C LEU A 27 41.40 -27.76 0.88
N ASN A 28 41.40 -27.11 2.07
CA ASN A 28 41.50 -27.74 3.39
C ASN A 28 42.71 -28.64 3.66
N ASN A 29 43.68 -28.74 2.73
CA ASN A 29 44.92 -29.47 2.95
C ASN A 29 45.75 -28.80 4.06
N GLY A 30 46.46 -29.57 4.90
CA GLY A 30 47.33 -29.04 5.97
C GLY A 30 48.55 -28.25 5.47
N LYS A 31 48.81 -28.25 4.16
CA LYS A 31 49.77 -27.38 3.45
C LYS A 31 49.08 -26.67 2.27
N ALA A 32 49.84 -25.91 1.49
CA ALA A 32 49.36 -25.20 0.30
C ALA A 32 50.33 -25.41 -0.88
N TRP A 33 49.95 -25.00 -2.10
CA TRP A 33 50.94 -24.78 -3.15
C TRP A 33 51.72 -23.51 -2.82
N GLN A 34 53.05 -23.55 -3.03
CA GLN A 34 53.90 -22.38 -2.91
C GLN A 34 54.93 -22.33 -4.05
N THR A 35 55.13 -21.14 -4.61
CA THR A 35 56.15 -20.88 -5.63
C THR A 35 57.55 -20.91 -5.03
N ASN A 36 58.56 -21.20 -5.85
CA ASN A 36 59.98 -21.05 -5.46
C ASN A 36 60.56 -19.69 -5.91
N THR A 37 59.81 -18.92 -6.71
CA THR A 37 60.12 -17.54 -7.11
C THR A 37 59.08 -16.54 -6.59
N ALA A 38 59.45 -15.26 -6.61
CA ALA A 38 58.65 -14.15 -6.07
C ALA A 38 57.90 -13.34 -7.15
N ASP A 39 57.97 -13.74 -8.42
CA ASP A 39 57.22 -13.07 -9.49
C ASP A 39 55.75 -13.49 -9.49
N THR A 40 54.90 -12.64 -10.08
CA THR A 40 53.45 -12.85 -10.15
C THR A 40 53.01 -13.51 -11.46
N ASP A 41 53.93 -13.90 -12.34
CA ASP A 41 53.60 -14.64 -13.58
C ASP A 41 53.60 -16.15 -13.36
N GLN A 42 53.08 -16.54 -12.20
CA GLN A 42 53.02 -17.91 -11.74
C GLN A 42 51.58 -18.40 -11.83
N TRP A 43 51.41 -19.67 -12.17
CA TRP A 43 50.12 -20.31 -12.29
C TRP A 43 50.09 -21.67 -11.60
N LEU A 44 48.89 -22.03 -11.13
CA LEU A 44 48.48 -23.39 -10.76
C LEU A 44 47.55 -23.91 -11.84
N GLN A 45 47.86 -25.06 -12.42
CA GLN A 45 47.09 -25.71 -13.49
C GLN A 45 46.46 -27.00 -12.99
N ILE A 46 45.22 -27.21 -13.42
CA ILE A 46 44.40 -28.35 -13.06
C ILE A 46 43.89 -28.98 -14.36
N ASP A 47 44.27 -30.23 -14.63
CA ASP A 47 43.69 -31.07 -15.68
C ASP A 47 42.49 -31.84 -15.10
N LEU A 48 41.31 -31.58 -15.65
CA LEU A 48 40.06 -32.19 -15.23
C LEU A 48 39.88 -33.62 -15.79
N GLY A 49 40.81 -34.09 -16.64
CA GLY A 49 40.75 -35.37 -17.34
C GLY A 49 39.88 -35.32 -18.58
N SER A 50 38.67 -34.79 -18.46
CA SER A 50 37.72 -34.53 -19.55
C SER A 50 37.10 -33.13 -19.46
N GLN A 51 36.35 -32.71 -20.47
CA GLN A 51 35.66 -31.42 -20.43
C GLN A 51 34.59 -31.43 -19.33
N LYS A 52 34.63 -30.42 -18.46
CA LYS A 52 33.64 -30.21 -17.39
C LYS A 52 33.10 -28.79 -17.47
N VAL A 53 31.87 -28.60 -16.99
CA VAL A 53 31.32 -27.26 -16.80
C VAL A 53 31.81 -26.71 -15.47
N ILE A 54 32.62 -25.65 -15.54
CA ILE A 54 33.11 -24.93 -14.37
C ILE A 54 32.18 -23.75 -14.11
N THR A 55 31.61 -23.71 -12.91
CA THR A 55 30.65 -22.71 -12.46
C THR A 55 31.22 -21.78 -11.40
N GLY A 56 32.34 -22.14 -10.77
CA GLY A 56 32.95 -21.32 -9.73
C GLY A 56 34.29 -21.83 -9.25
N ILE A 57 34.94 -21.03 -8.40
CA ILE A 57 36.24 -21.31 -7.81
C ILE A 57 36.20 -20.89 -6.34
N GLN A 58 36.72 -21.74 -5.47
CA GLN A 58 36.98 -21.41 -4.07
C GLN A 58 38.48 -21.27 -3.84
N THR A 59 38.87 -20.29 -3.05
CA THR A 59 40.28 -20.02 -2.70
C THR A 59 40.45 -19.94 -1.19
N GLN A 60 41.61 -20.37 -0.68
CA GLN A 60 41.96 -20.31 0.74
C GLN A 60 43.47 -20.11 0.91
N GLY A 61 43.87 -19.21 1.82
CA GLY A 61 45.28 -19.00 2.18
C GLY A 61 45.85 -20.04 3.16
N LEU A 62 47.04 -19.81 3.71
CA LEU A 62 47.63 -20.60 4.80
C LEU A 62 48.58 -19.75 5.67
N TRP A 63 48.39 -19.79 7.00
CA TRP A 63 49.22 -19.13 8.01
C TRP A 63 49.48 -17.63 7.74
N GLY A 64 48.41 -16.91 7.38
CA GLY A 64 48.46 -15.47 7.09
C GLY A 64 48.83 -15.12 5.64
N TYR A 65 49.41 -16.04 4.87
CA TYR A 65 49.72 -15.84 3.45
C TYR A 65 48.52 -16.24 2.58
N HIS A 66 48.16 -15.37 1.64
CA HIS A 66 47.03 -15.59 0.75
C HIS A 66 47.11 -14.72 -0.51
N ILE A 67 46.28 -15.06 -1.50
CA ILE A 67 46.09 -14.26 -2.71
C ILE A 67 44.89 -13.33 -2.49
N LYS A 68 45.03 -12.05 -2.84
CA LYS A 68 43.95 -11.05 -2.78
C LYS A 68 43.18 -10.93 -4.08
N SER A 69 43.80 -11.28 -5.20
CA SER A 69 43.13 -11.33 -6.50
C SER A 69 43.86 -12.26 -7.47
N TYR A 70 43.13 -12.75 -8.47
CA TYR A 70 43.64 -13.66 -9.49
C TYR A 70 42.90 -13.52 -10.82
N LYS A 71 43.56 -13.92 -11.90
CA LYS A 71 42.95 -14.15 -13.22
C LYS A 71 42.68 -15.64 -13.40
N LEU A 72 41.59 -15.93 -14.10
CA LEU A 72 41.22 -17.28 -14.51
C LEU A 72 41.54 -17.46 -15.99
N MET A 73 42.22 -18.56 -16.32
CA MET A 73 42.49 -18.98 -17.68
C MET A 73 41.99 -20.40 -17.90
N TYR A 74 41.54 -20.71 -19.11
CA TYR A 74 41.06 -22.03 -19.47
C TYR A 74 41.52 -22.44 -20.87
N SER A 75 41.57 -23.76 -21.11
CA SER A 75 42.06 -24.35 -22.35
C SER A 75 41.51 -25.77 -22.52
N ASP A 76 41.32 -26.19 -23.76
CA ASP A 76 40.93 -27.57 -24.08
C ASP A 76 42.11 -28.45 -24.53
N ASP A 77 43.25 -27.85 -24.88
CA ASP A 77 44.42 -28.53 -25.42
C ASP A 77 45.71 -28.33 -24.58
N ALA A 78 45.62 -27.55 -23.50
CA ALA A 78 46.72 -27.10 -22.63
C ALA A 78 47.81 -26.25 -23.31
N SER A 79 47.64 -25.89 -24.58
CA SER A 79 48.58 -25.09 -25.38
C SER A 79 48.03 -23.70 -25.70
N THR A 80 46.75 -23.60 -26.07
CA THR A 80 46.04 -22.37 -26.40
C THR A 80 45.19 -21.97 -25.19
N TRP A 81 45.48 -20.82 -24.58
CA TRP A 81 44.83 -20.39 -23.35
C TRP A 81 43.97 -19.15 -23.57
N VAL A 82 42.75 -19.19 -23.05
CA VAL A 82 41.82 -18.06 -23.04
C VAL A 82 41.73 -17.50 -21.63
N ILE A 83 41.90 -16.17 -21.49
CA ILE A 83 41.68 -15.46 -20.23
C ILE A 83 40.19 -15.20 -20.09
N TYR A 84 39.62 -15.53 -18.93
CA TYR A 84 38.20 -15.30 -18.65
C TYR A 84 37.89 -13.80 -18.54
N GLY A 85 37.09 -13.26 -19.46
CA GLY A 85 36.71 -11.84 -19.55
C GLY A 85 35.92 -11.54 -20.84
N HIS A 86 34.98 -10.61 -20.80
CA HIS A 86 34.08 -10.32 -21.93
C HIS A 86 34.58 -9.11 -22.73
N GLY A 87 35.29 -9.36 -23.85
CA GLY A 87 35.77 -8.33 -24.79
C GLY A 87 36.91 -7.45 -24.26
N GLN A 88 38.10 -7.54 -24.89
CA GLN A 88 39.34 -6.76 -24.68
C GLN A 88 39.82 -6.43 -23.24
N VAL A 89 39.11 -6.84 -22.17
CA VAL A 89 39.46 -6.56 -20.76
C VAL A 89 39.40 -7.86 -19.96
N ASP A 90 40.56 -8.25 -19.41
CA ASP A 90 40.70 -9.39 -18.52
C ASP A 90 39.88 -9.19 -17.24
N ARG A 91 39.10 -10.20 -16.83
CA ARG A 91 38.39 -10.15 -15.56
C ARG A 91 39.31 -10.57 -14.41
N ILE A 92 39.43 -9.71 -13.41
CA ILE A 92 40.17 -9.98 -12.16
C ILE A 92 39.15 -10.39 -11.09
N PHE A 93 39.38 -11.54 -10.46
CA PHE A 93 38.57 -12.06 -9.36
C PHE A 93 39.18 -11.69 -8.01
N ASP A 94 38.34 -11.36 -7.04
CA ASP A 94 38.78 -11.16 -5.66
C ASP A 94 39.06 -12.51 -4.98
N GLY A 95 40.20 -12.61 -4.33
CA GLY A 95 40.64 -13.74 -3.53
C GLY A 95 40.32 -13.55 -2.04
N ASN A 96 41.22 -14.00 -1.17
CA ASN A 96 41.04 -13.97 0.27
C ASN A 96 41.41 -12.60 0.89
N SER A 97 40.86 -12.33 2.07
CA SER A 97 41.27 -11.23 2.95
C SER A 97 42.11 -11.69 4.16
N ASP A 98 42.17 -13.01 4.39
CA ASP A 98 42.94 -13.64 5.44
C ASP A 98 43.50 -15.02 4.99
N GLY A 99 44.28 -15.67 5.86
CA GLY A 99 44.91 -16.96 5.56
C GLY A 99 44.10 -18.22 5.93
N THR A 100 42.84 -18.09 6.33
CA THR A 100 42.04 -19.19 6.93
C THR A 100 40.66 -19.36 6.30
N THR A 101 40.00 -18.26 5.97
CA THR A 101 38.64 -18.21 5.49
C THR A 101 38.61 -18.56 4.00
N MET A 102 37.77 -19.52 3.64
CA MET A 102 37.48 -19.86 2.25
C MET A 102 36.65 -18.74 1.60
N VAL A 103 37.05 -18.31 0.40
CA VAL A 103 36.30 -17.34 -0.42
C VAL A 103 35.90 -18.00 -1.72
N GLU A 104 34.61 -17.90 -2.05
CA GLU A 104 34.02 -18.45 -3.28
C GLU A 104 33.72 -17.34 -4.28
N GLN A 105 34.06 -17.58 -5.54
CA GLN A 105 33.69 -16.75 -6.68
C GLN A 105 32.94 -17.60 -7.70
N THR A 106 31.68 -17.26 -7.95
CA THR A 106 30.88 -17.87 -9.02
C THR A 106 31.21 -17.20 -10.36
N LEU A 107 31.34 -18.00 -11.42
CA LEU A 107 31.51 -17.53 -12.79
C LEU A 107 30.14 -17.11 -13.35
N PRO A 108 29.91 -15.83 -13.72
CA PRO A 108 28.61 -15.41 -14.23
C PRO A 108 28.21 -16.08 -15.54
N THR A 109 29.21 -16.46 -16.33
CA THR A 109 29.04 -17.34 -17.48
C THR A 109 29.86 -18.60 -17.20
N PRO A 110 29.24 -19.78 -17.02
CA PRO A 110 29.95 -21.03 -16.85
C PRO A 110 30.87 -21.31 -18.05
N VAL A 111 31.98 -21.98 -17.80
CA VAL A 111 32.97 -22.32 -18.82
C VAL A 111 33.05 -23.84 -18.96
N THR A 112 32.82 -24.35 -20.16
CA THR A 112 33.08 -25.76 -20.48
C THR A 112 34.53 -25.90 -20.92
N THR A 113 35.35 -26.62 -20.16
CA THR A 113 36.78 -26.76 -20.47
C THR A 113 37.39 -28.00 -19.82
N ARG A 114 38.55 -28.44 -20.31
CA ARG A 114 39.34 -29.51 -19.68
C ARG A 114 40.43 -28.99 -18.75
N TYR A 115 41.11 -27.90 -19.09
CA TYR A 115 42.23 -27.37 -18.32
C TYR A 115 41.89 -26.00 -17.75
N VAL A 116 42.21 -25.82 -16.47
CA VAL A 116 42.01 -24.56 -15.77
C VAL A 116 43.34 -24.08 -15.18
N ARG A 117 43.67 -22.81 -15.39
CA ARG A 117 44.82 -22.12 -14.79
C ARG A 117 44.37 -20.97 -13.93
N ILE A 118 44.92 -20.91 -12.72
CA ILE A 118 44.71 -19.79 -11.80
C ILE A 118 46.02 -19.04 -11.70
N ASN A 119 45.98 -17.76 -12.07
CA ASN A 119 47.13 -16.87 -12.11
C ASN A 119 46.96 -15.76 -11.06
N PRO A 120 47.62 -15.84 -9.90
CA PRO A 120 47.55 -14.85 -8.84
C PRO A 120 48.08 -13.48 -9.28
N GLN A 121 47.37 -12.41 -8.95
CA GLN A 121 47.72 -11.04 -9.34
C GLN A 121 48.24 -10.24 -8.15
N ILE A 122 47.50 -10.23 -7.04
CA ILE A 122 47.88 -9.52 -5.81
C ILE A 122 48.04 -10.54 -4.69
N ILE A 123 49.15 -10.47 -3.94
CA ILE A 123 49.49 -11.39 -2.85
C ILE A 123 49.83 -10.62 -1.56
N THR A 124 49.75 -11.30 -0.41
CA THR A 124 50.06 -10.70 0.92
C THR A 124 51.46 -11.01 1.47
N GLY A 125 52.32 -11.67 0.70
CA GLY A 125 53.70 -11.99 1.08
C GLY A 125 54.67 -12.03 -0.10
N ARG A 126 55.91 -12.52 0.14
CA ARG A 126 56.98 -12.57 -0.88
C ARG A 126 56.80 -13.71 -1.91
N LEU A 127 56.12 -14.79 -1.53
CA LEU A 127 55.87 -15.96 -2.37
C LEU A 127 54.36 -16.20 -2.45
N ILE A 128 53.89 -16.73 -3.58
CA ILE A 128 52.49 -17.13 -3.73
C ILE A 128 52.26 -18.34 -2.83
N ARG A 129 51.19 -18.30 -2.03
CA ARG A 129 50.73 -19.44 -1.26
C ARG A 129 49.21 -19.53 -1.31
N MET A 130 48.68 -20.62 -1.89
CA MET A 130 47.24 -20.76 -2.08
C MET A 130 46.74 -22.20 -2.09
N ARG A 131 45.46 -22.35 -1.76
CA ARG A 131 44.65 -23.56 -1.90
C ARG A 131 43.38 -23.23 -2.70
N VAL A 132 42.90 -24.20 -3.47
CA VAL A 132 41.83 -24.04 -4.44
C VAL A 132 40.88 -25.24 -4.44
N GLU A 133 39.60 -24.97 -4.71
CA GLU A 133 38.63 -25.94 -5.20
C GLU A 133 37.92 -25.39 -6.46
N LEU A 134 37.65 -26.26 -7.43
CA LEU A 134 36.85 -25.93 -8.62
C LEU A 134 35.43 -26.43 -8.43
N LEU A 135 34.46 -25.56 -8.65
CA LEU A 135 33.03 -25.88 -8.59
C LEU A 135 32.52 -26.13 -10.01
N GLY A 136 31.78 -27.21 -10.20
CA GLY A 136 31.29 -27.63 -11.50
C GLY A 136 30.48 -28.91 -11.43
N CYS A 137 29.90 -29.31 -12.55
CA CYS A 137 29.17 -30.56 -12.69
C CYS A 137 29.53 -31.29 -13.99
N ASN A 138 29.27 -32.59 -14.01
CA ASN A 138 29.21 -33.36 -15.24
C ASN A 138 27.86 -33.09 -15.90
N GLU A 139 27.82 -32.74 -17.18
CA GLU A 139 26.56 -32.77 -17.91
C GLU A 139 26.23 -34.23 -18.27
N ILE A 140 24.98 -34.64 -18.06
CA ILE A 140 24.51 -36.00 -18.38
C ILE A 140 24.02 -36.02 -19.83
N SER A 141 24.62 -36.89 -20.66
CA SER A 141 24.20 -37.11 -22.04
C SER A 141 22.88 -37.88 -22.09
N ALA A 142 21.91 -37.41 -22.89
CA ALA A 142 20.69 -38.14 -23.20
C ALA A 142 20.95 -39.46 -23.97
N ALA A 143 22.12 -39.57 -24.60
CA ALA A 143 22.57 -40.75 -25.32
C ALA A 143 23.24 -41.81 -24.44
N LEU A 144 23.61 -41.48 -23.19
CA LEU A 144 24.32 -42.40 -22.29
C LEU A 144 23.55 -43.73 -22.13
N ASN A 145 24.22 -44.85 -22.42
CA ASN A 145 23.71 -46.22 -22.41
C ASN A 145 22.48 -46.46 -23.30
N ARG A 146 22.25 -45.63 -24.32
CA ARG A 146 21.16 -45.82 -25.28
C ARG A 146 21.53 -46.80 -26.38
N LEU A 147 20.51 -47.29 -27.09
CA LEU A 147 20.70 -48.21 -28.20
C LEU A 147 21.34 -47.48 -29.38
N ALA A 148 22.56 -47.89 -29.72
CA ALA A 148 23.31 -47.38 -30.85
C ALA A 148 23.45 -48.42 -31.97
N ASN A 149 23.42 -47.96 -33.22
CA ASN A 149 23.67 -48.77 -34.42
C ASN A 149 24.64 -48.03 -35.34
N GLN A 150 25.33 -48.79 -36.19
CA GLN A 150 26.18 -48.24 -37.24
C GLN A 150 26.04 -49.05 -38.53
N SER A 151 26.46 -48.48 -39.65
CA SER A 151 26.36 -49.06 -41.00
C SER A 151 27.07 -50.41 -41.13
N SER A 152 28.26 -50.53 -40.53
CA SER A 152 29.06 -51.75 -40.47
C SER A 152 29.95 -51.73 -39.23
N THR A 153 30.53 -52.86 -38.83
CA THR A 153 31.44 -52.92 -37.67
C THR A 153 32.77 -53.56 -38.08
N ALA A 154 33.88 -52.89 -37.79
CA ALA A 154 35.22 -53.41 -38.02
C ALA A 154 36.06 -53.41 -36.74
N SER A 155 37.07 -54.27 -36.70
CA SER A 155 38.11 -54.30 -35.65
C SER A 155 37.58 -54.35 -34.20
N GLY A 156 36.37 -54.88 -33.99
CA GLY A 156 35.73 -54.95 -32.67
C GLY A 156 35.16 -53.64 -32.13
N GLY A 157 35.15 -52.56 -32.92
CA GLY A 157 34.61 -51.24 -32.55
C GLY A 157 33.08 -51.17 -32.64
N VAL A 158 32.38 -51.84 -31.72
CA VAL A 158 30.90 -51.90 -31.67
C VAL A 158 30.27 -50.52 -31.41
N PRO A 159 29.07 -50.22 -31.94
CA PRO A 159 28.47 -48.88 -31.89
C PRO A 159 28.13 -48.38 -30.48
N SER A 160 27.93 -49.27 -29.50
CA SER A 160 27.58 -48.90 -28.13
C SER A 160 28.71 -48.20 -27.38
N ARG A 161 29.96 -48.31 -27.84
CA ARG A 161 31.10 -47.67 -27.19
C ARG A 161 31.03 -46.14 -27.26
N ALA A 162 30.47 -45.60 -28.34
CA ALA A 162 30.27 -44.15 -28.46
C ALA A 162 29.20 -43.57 -27.51
N VAL A 163 28.57 -44.39 -26.66
CA VAL A 163 27.52 -43.94 -25.72
C VAL A 163 27.66 -44.59 -24.35
N ASP A 164 28.81 -45.19 -24.04
CA ASP A 164 29.03 -45.85 -22.75
C ASP A 164 29.58 -44.89 -21.67
N GLY A 165 29.96 -43.67 -22.07
CA GLY A 165 30.48 -42.64 -21.18
C GLY A 165 31.99 -42.71 -20.96
N ASP A 166 32.71 -43.60 -21.65
CA ASP A 166 34.17 -43.62 -21.71
C ASP A 166 34.66 -42.78 -22.90
N ASP A 167 35.13 -41.56 -22.63
CA ASP A 167 35.58 -40.60 -23.65
C ASP A 167 37.08 -40.74 -24.01
N ASN A 168 37.69 -41.88 -23.73
CA ASN A 168 39.11 -42.09 -23.99
C ASN A 168 39.42 -42.15 -25.50
N PRO A 169 40.22 -41.21 -26.05
CA PRO A 169 40.42 -41.12 -27.49
C PRO A 169 41.45 -42.13 -28.03
N MET A 170 41.97 -43.05 -27.20
CA MET A 170 42.99 -44.02 -27.56
C MET A 170 42.36 -45.36 -27.95
N TRP A 171 42.62 -45.84 -29.18
CA TRP A 171 42.08 -47.13 -29.64
C TRP A 171 42.48 -48.33 -28.77
N SER A 172 43.71 -48.33 -28.24
CA SER A 172 44.22 -49.40 -27.37
C SER A 172 43.42 -49.61 -26.10
N GLU A 173 42.66 -48.59 -25.67
CA GLU A 173 41.84 -48.61 -24.47
C GLU A 173 40.43 -49.17 -24.74
N GLY A 174 40.08 -49.38 -26.01
CA GLY A 174 38.83 -50.04 -26.39
C GLY A 174 37.57 -49.18 -26.27
N SER A 175 37.69 -47.85 -26.17
CA SER A 175 36.57 -46.89 -26.07
C SER A 175 35.99 -46.48 -27.44
N CYS A 176 36.70 -46.70 -28.56
CA CYS A 176 36.22 -46.24 -29.87
C CYS A 176 35.40 -47.27 -30.66
N THR A 177 34.38 -46.77 -31.37
CA THR A 177 33.65 -47.46 -32.44
C THR A 177 34.43 -47.40 -33.74
N ALA A 178 34.18 -48.33 -34.67
CA ALA A 178 34.72 -48.28 -36.02
C ALA A 178 33.80 -49.01 -37.02
N THR A 179 33.52 -48.35 -38.14
CA THR A 179 32.92 -49.00 -39.32
C THR A 179 33.98 -49.70 -40.15
N ALA A 180 33.56 -50.59 -41.06
CA ALA A 180 34.43 -51.01 -42.15
C ALA A 180 34.67 -49.84 -43.11
N GLU A 181 35.71 -49.97 -43.95
CA GLU A 181 35.91 -49.05 -45.05
C GLU A 181 34.78 -49.22 -46.07
N GLU A 182 33.92 -48.21 -46.20
CA GLU A 182 32.73 -48.28 -47.03
C GLU A 182 32.37 -46.93 -47.65
N ARG A 183 31.26 -46.89 -48.39
CA ARG A 183 30.70 -45.65 -48.92
C ARG A 183 29.65 -45.13 -47.94
N ASP A 184 29.76 -43.85 -47.60
CA ASP A 184 28.83 -43.11 -46.73
C ASP A 184 28.57 -43.79 -45.36
N PRO A 185 29.61 -44.13 -44.57
CA PRO A 185 29.44 -44.77 -43.28
C PRO A 185 28.68 -43.88 -42.29
N TRP A 186 27.83 -44.49 -41.47
CA TRP A 186 27.01 -43.77 -40.50
C TRP A 186 26.92 -44.51 -39.16
N TRP A 187 26.72 -43.73 -38.11
CA TRP A 187 26.42 -44.16 -36.75
C TRP A 187 25.18 -43.42 -36.26
N ARG A 188 24.35 -44.06 -35.43
CA ARG A 188 23.17 -43.42 -34.81
C ARG A 188 22.91 -43.93 -33.41
N VAL A 189 22.21 -43.10 -32.64
CA VAL A 189 21.62 -43.47 -31.35
C VAL A 189 20.11 -43.20 -31.33
N ASP A 190 19.35 -44.11 -30.73
CA ASP A 190 17.94 -43.95 -30.41
C ASP A 190 17.76 -43.42 -28.99
N LEU A 191 17.31 -42.17 -28.86
CA LEU A 191 17.06 -41.53 -27.56
C LEU A 191 15.79 -42.06 -26.86
N GLY A 192 15.02 -42.93 -27.51
CA GLY A 192 13.76 -43.51 -27.05
C GLY A 192 12.53 -42.66 -27.38
N THR A 193 12.63 -41.34 -27.22
CA THR A 193 11.57 -40.35 -27.52
C THR A 193 12.14 -39.15 -28.27
N SER A 194 11.29 -38.33 -28.86
CA SER A 194 11.73 -37.12 -29.56
C SER A 194 12.13 -36.02 -28.58
N TRP A 195 13.37 -35.53 -28.67
CA TRP A 195 13.93 -34.49 -27.80
C TRP A 195 14.30 -33.24 -28.59
N SER A 196 14.24 -32.06 -27.95
CA SER A 196 14.85 -30.83 -28.48
C SER A 196 16.35 -30.90 -28.21
N VAL A 197 17.15 -31.18 -29.23
CA VAL A 197 18.60 -31.35 -29.13
C VAL A 197 19.27 -29.99 -29.18
N ALA A 198 19.87 -29.57 -28.06
CA ALA A 198 20.59 -28.31 -27.96
C ALA A 198 21.94 -28.40 -28.67
N ARG A 199 22.73 -29.42 -28.36
CA ARG A 199 24.06 -29.64 -28.95
C ARG A 199 24.47 -31.12 -28.90
N VAL A 200 25.37 -31.51 -29.78
CA VAL A 200 26.01 -32.83 -29.83
C VAL A 200 27.52 -32.66 -29.70
N VAL A 201 28.15 -33.42 -28.81
CA VAL A 201 29.62 -33.45 -28.65
C VAL A 201 30.12 -34.78 -29.16
N VAL A 202 31.16 -34.74 -29.98
CA VAL A 202 31.78 -35.91 -30.59
C VAL A 202 33.25 -35.97 -30.21
N THR A 203 33.66 -37.04 -29.53
CA THR A 203 35.05 -37.33 -29.22
C THR A 203 35.64 -38.19 -30.34
N ASN A 204 36.71 -37.69 -30.95
CA ASN A 204 37.42 -38.32 -32.05
C ASN A 204 38.59 -39.15 -31.54
N ARG A 205 39.00 -40.15 -32.34
CA ARG A 205 40.20 -40.94 -32.12
C ARG A 205 41.46 -40.07 -32.28
N LYS A 206 42.43 -40.21 -31.37
CA LYS A 206 43.63 -39.36 -31.32
C LYS A 206 44.95 -40.09 -31.63
N ASP A 207 45.02 -41.40 -31.44
CA ASP A 207 46.26 -42.19 -31.52
C ASP A 207 46.72 -42.53 -32.95
N CYS A 208 45.81 -42.64 -33.91
CA CYS A 208 46.12 -42.53 -35.35
C CYS A 208 44.91 -41.97 -36.08
N CYS A 209 45.21 -41.33 -37.21
CA CYS A 209 44.25 -41.07 -38.26
C CYS A 209 43.05 -40.15 -37.86
N PRO A 210 43.27 -39.10 -37.03
CA PRO A 210 42.19 -38.20 -36.58
C PRO A 210 41.47 -37.49 -37.75
N GLU A 211 42.12 -37.38 -38.91
CA GLU A 211 41.58 -36.82 -40.15
C GLU A 211 40.45 -37.66 -40.76
N GLN A 212 40.25 -38.92 -40.37
CA GLN A 212 39.20 -39.78 -40.94
C GLN A 212 37.79 -39.23 -40.69
N LEU A 213 37.60 -38.51 -39.59
CA LEU A 213 36.32 -37.87 -39.21
C LEU A 213 36.09 -36.54 -39.96
N GLU A 214 37.04 -36.04 -40.75
CA GLU A 214 36.92 -34.76 -41.47
C GLU A 214 35.70 -34.75 -42.40
N GLY A 215 34.85 -33.74 -42.25
CA GLY A 215 33.64 -33.54 -43.05
C GLY A 215 32.39 -34.27 -42.53
N PHE A 216 32.41 -34.82 -41.31
CA PHE A 216 31.22 -35.48 -40.75
C PHE A 216 30.05 -34.52 -40.57
N THR A 217 28.83 -35.04 -40.70
CA THR A 217 27.59 -34.27 -40.52
C THR A 217 26.73 -34.90 -39.45
N VAL A 218 26.14 -34.06 -38.58
CA VAL A 218 25.19 -34.47 -37.54
C VAL A 218 23.77 -34.31 -38.05
N TYR A 219 22.94 -35.33 -37.85
CA TYR A 219 21.54 -35.40 -38.27
C TYR A 219 20.65 -35.59 -37.05
N VAL A 220 19.54 -34.85 -36.97
CA VAL A 220 18.58 -34.93 -35.85
C VAL A 220 17.16 -34.97 -36.40
N GLY A 221 16.40 -36.01 -36.07
CA GLY A 221 14.99 -36.13 -36.46
C GLY A 221 14.33 -37.42 -35.98
N ASP A 222 13.07 -37.62 -36.35
CA ASP A 222 12.28 -38.79 -35.91
C ASP A 222 12.38 -39.98 -36.87
N ASN A 223 13.02 -39.83 -38.03
CA ASN A 223 13.25 -40.94 -38.95
C ASN A 223 14.46 -41.78 -38.49
N SER A 224 14.30 -43.11 -38.44
CA SER A 224 15.38 -44.04 -38.10
C SER A 224 16.47 -44.11 -39.17
N ASN A 225 16.15 -43.73 -40.41
CA ASN A 225 17.15 -43.48 -41.45
C ASN A 225 17.73 -42.06 -41.29
N VAL A 226 18.76 -41.95 -40.45
CA VAL A 226 19.26 -40.66 -39.96
C VAL A 226 19.73 -39.70 -41.05
N THR A 227 20.23 -40.16 -42.19
CA THR A 227 20.71 -39.29 -43.27
C THR A 227 19.60 -38.54 -44.01
N THR A 228 18.33 -38.91 -43.77
CA THR A 228 17.15 -38.20 -44.31
C THR A 228 16.62 -37.11 -43.36
N ASN A 229 17.13 -37.07 -42.13
CA ASN A 229 16.74 -36.06 -41.16
C ASN A 229 17.43 -34.70 -41.44
N PRO A 230 16.91 -33.59 -40.90
CA PRO A 230 17.60 -32.31 -40.92
C PRO A 230 19.01 -32.39 -40.32
N THR A 231 19.95 -31.66 -40.90
CA THR A 231 21.32 -31.56 -40.41
C THR A 231 21.45 -30.43 -39.39
N CYS A 232 22.27 -30.67 -38.37
CA CYS A 232 22.63 -29.68 -37.37
C CYS A 232 24.11 -29.29 -37.55
N GLY A 233 24.41 -27.99 -37.61
CA GLY A 233 25.78 -27.46 -37.76
C GLY A 233 26.48 -27.64 -39.12
N GLY A 234 25.91 -28.40 -40.07
CA GLY A 234 26.51 -28.67 -41.39
C GLY A 234 27.72 -29.63 -41.33
N PRO A 235 28.46 -29.82 -42.45
CA PRO A 235 29.70 -30.61 -42.45
C PRO A 235 30.76 -29.98 -41.54
N GLN A 236 31.31 -30.77 -40.62
CA GLN A 236 32.25 -30.31 -39.61
C GLN A 236 33.70 -30.48 -40.06
N SER A 237 34.52 -29.45 -39.83
CA SER A 237 35.97 -29.56 -39.98
C SER A 237 36.61 -29.97 -38.65
N VAL A 238 37.41 -31.05 -38.70
CA VAL A 238 38.01 -31.66 -37.51
C VAL A 238 39.36 -31.03 -37.23
N GLY A 239 40.20 -30.78 -38.25
CA GLY A 239 41.46 -30.04 -38.09
C GLY A 239 42.39 -30.60 -37.01
N GLY A 240 42.36 -31.93 -36.79
CA GLY A 240 43.12 -32.62 -35.74
C GLY A 240 42.58 -32.46 -34.31
N LYS A 241 41.40 -31.86 -34.12
CA LYS A 241 40.76 -31.73 -32.80
C LYS A 241 40.28 -33.09 -32.29
N GLY A 242 40.56 -33.37 -31.01
CA GLY A 242 40.11 -34.58 -30.32
C GLY A 242 38.64 -34.54 -29.89
N VAL A 243 38.03 -33.36 -29.75
CA VAL A 243 36.62 -33.20 -29.37
C VAL A 243 35.99 -32.10 -30.23
N ILE A 244 34.80 -32.36 -30.77
CA ILE A 244 34.05 -31.47 -31.65
C ILE A 244 32.67 -31.23 -31.06
N THR A 245 32.29 -29.97 -30.83
CA THR A 245 30.94 -29.61 -30.38
C THR A 245 30.15 -29.02 -31.54
N VAL A 246 29.02 -29.64 -31.86
CA VAL A 246 28.10 -29.21 -32.90
C VAL A 246 26.84 -28.65 -32.25
N ASN A 247 26.58 -27.36 -32.49
CA ASN A 247 25.37 -26.71 -31.98
C ASN A 247 24.18 -27.05 -32.88
N CYS A 248 23.13 -27.64 -32.31
CA CYS A 248 21.95 -28.05 -33.04
C CYS A 248 20.77 -27.08 -32.92
N GLY A 249 20.88 -26.02 -32.11
CA GLY A 249 19.89 -24.94 -32.04
C GLY A 249 18.47 -25.38 -31.64
N GLY A 250 18.31 -26.54 -30.99
CA GLY A 250 17.01 -27.06 -30.58
C GLY A 250 16.27 -27.89 -31.65
N LEU A 251 16.96 -28.38 -32.69
CA LEU A 251 16.36 -29.33 -33.63
C LEU A 251 15.77 -30.52 -32.88
N THR A 252 14.52 -30.87 -33.22
CA THR A 252 13.77 -31.90 -32.49
C THR A 252 13.86 -33.25 -33.21
N GLY A 253 14.20 -34.31 -32.48
CA GLY A 253 14.26 -35.66 -33.03
C GLY A 253 14.48 -36.75 -31.99
N ARG A 254 14.00 -37.96 -32.29
CA ARG A 254 14.27 -39.19 -31.53
C ARG A 254 15.65 -39.79 -31.84
N TYR A 255 16.11 -39.64 -33.07
CA TYR A 255 17.39 -40.19 -33.52
C TYR A 255 18.41 -39.09 -33.74
N VAL A 256 19.62 -39.31 -33.23
CA VAL A 256 20.80 -38.51 -33.56
C VAL A 256 21.75 -39.39 -34.36
N GLY A 257 22.13 -38.94 -35.55
CA GLY A 257 23.03 -39.65 -36.45
C GLY A 257 24.27 -38.84 -36.80
N ILE A 258 25.39 -39.53 -37.00
CA ILE A 258 26.64 -38.98 -37.51
C ILE A 258 27.00 -39.77 -38.76
N ALA A 259 27.23 -39.08 -39.88
CA ALA A 259 27.60 -39.74 -41.14
C ALA A 259 28.73 -38.99 -41.86
N LEU A 260 29.53 -39.74 -42.60
CA LEU A 260 30.50 -39.23 -43.57
C LEU A 260 29.95 -39.39 -44.99
N SER A 261 30.45 -38.60 -45.94
CA SER A 261 30.12 -38.74 -47.36
C SER A 261 31.34 -39.10 -48.19
N GLY A 262 31.17 -39.98 -49.18
CA GLY A 262 32.21 -40.45 -50.10
C GLY A 262 32.53 -41.94 -49.98
N ALA A 263 33.26 -42.47 -50.96
CA ALA A 263 33.74 -43.85 -50.97
C ALA A 263 35.10 -43.98 -50.26
N GLY A 264 35.40 -45.15 -49.67
CA GLY A 264 36.67 -45.41 -48.99
C GLY A 264 36.77 -44.72 -47.63
N ARG A 265 35.64 -44.51 -46.94
CA ARG A 265 35.57 -43.81 -45.65
C ARG A 265 35.42 -44.82 -44.51
N THR A 266 36.05 -44.51 -43.39
CA THR A 266 35.89 -45.22 -42.11
C THR A 266 35.41 -44.22 -41.07
N LEU A 267 34.30 -44.50 -40.39
CA LEU A 267 33.79 -43.67 -39.31
C LEU A 267 34.24 -44.24 -37.97
N THR A 268 35.02 -43.45 -37.23
CA THR A 268 35.52 -43.80 -35.89
C THR A 268 35.05 -42.76 -34.89
N LEU A 269 34.38 -43.17 -33.82
CA LEU A 269 33.83 -42.30 -32.78
C LEU A 269 34.19 -42.88 -31.41
N CYS A 270 34.76 -42.10 -30.50
CA CYS A 270 35.09 -42.58 -29.15
C CYS A 270 34.02 -42.26 -28.12
N GLU A 271 33.31 -41.14 -28.26
CA GLU A 271 32.14 -40.82 -27.43
C GLU A 271 31.25 -39.82 -28.16
N VAL A 272 29.93 -39.94 -27.99
CA VAL A 272 28.92 -39.05 -28.56
C VAL A 272 27.92 -38.65 -27.48
N GLN A 273 28.01 -37.39 -27.06
CA GLN A 273 27.15 -36.84 -26.03
C GLN A 273 26.06 -35.97 -26.64
N VAL A 274 24.80 -36.24 -26.29
CA VAL A 274 23.63 -35.49 -26.78
C VAL A 274 23.00 -34.73 -25.63
N PHE A 275 22.92 -33.41 -25.73
CA PHE A 275 22.36 -32.56 -24.68
C PHE A 275 21.03 -31.96 -25.14
N VAL A 276 20.01 -32.05 -24.27
CA VAL A 276 18.60 -31.73 -24.57
C VAL A 276 18.01 -30.76 -23.54
N GLU A 277 16.93 -30.07 -23.91
CA GLU A 277 16.16 -29.23 -22.97
C GLU A 277 15.24 -30.08 -22.07
N THR A 278 15.27 -29.85 -20.75
CA THR A 278 14.54 -30.65 -19.74
C THR A 278 13.16 -30.04 -19.40
N TRP A 279 12.10 -30.85 -19.45
CA TRP A 279 10.71 -30.46 -19.13
C TRP A 279 10.13 -31.38 -18.08
N PHE A 280 9.48 -30.88 -17.02
CA PHE A 280 8.84 -31.73 -16.01
C PHE A 280 7.78 -32.66 -16.64
N THR A 281 8.08 -33.96 -16.70
CA THR A 281 7.16 -35.04 -17.12
C THR A 281 7.14 -36.14 -16.06
N THR A 282 6.11 -37.00 -16.09
CA THR A 282 5.98 -38.13 -15.14
C THR A 282 7.10 -39.15 -15.23
N ASP A 283 7.85 -39.14 -16.33
CA ASP A 283 8.87 -40.15 -16.66
C ASP A 283 10.30 -39.66 -16.37
N LEU A 284 10.45 -38.43 -15.85
CA LEU A 284 11.74 -37.89 -15.45
C LEU A 284 12.16 -38.42 -14.07
N PRO A 285 13.39 -38.95 -13.93
CA PRO A 285 13.93 -39.32 -12.63
C PRO A 285 13.94 -38.12 -11.67
N GLU A 286 13.55 -38.34 -10.42
CA GLU A 286 13.46 -37.29 -9.40
C GLU A 286 14.82 -36.61 -9.20
N GLU A 287 15.92 -37.34 -9.38
CA GLU A 287 17.30 -36.87 -9.32
C GLU A 287 17.61 -35.79 -10.35
N ALA A 288 17.01 -35.87 -11.56
CA ALA A 288 17.27 -34.96 -12.67
C ALA A 288 16.72 -33.55 -12.43
N THR A 289 15.78 -33.42 -11.48
CA THR A 289 15.17 -32.13 -11.11
C THR A 289 15.45 -31.74 -9.66
N SER A 290 16.07 -32.64 -8.88
CA SER A 290 16.47 -32.36 -7.51
C SER A 290 17.65 -31.40 -7.47
N ILE A 291 17.55 -30.35 -6.64
CA ILE A 291 18.68 -29.50 -6.28
C ILE A 291 19.05 -29.84 -4.84
N GLU A 292 20.30 -30.26 -4.64
CA GLU A 292 20.78 -30.67 -3.31
C GLU A 292 20.54 -29.57 -2.27
N GLY A 293 19.91 -29.94 -1.15
CA GLY A 293 19.56 -29.01 -0.08
C GLY A 293 18.28 -28.20 -0.30
N TYR A 294 17.49 -28.49 -1.34
CA TYR A 294 16.20 -27.84 -1.63
C TYR A 294 15.06 -28.86 -1.81
N ASN A 295 13.87 -28.46 -1.35
CA ASN A 295 12.60 -29.14 -1.58
C ASN A 295 11.93 -28.53 -2.82
N LEU A 296 11.49 -29.37 -3.75
CA LEU A 296 10.78 -28.98 -4.97
C LEU A 296 9.26 -29.08 -4.79
N PHE A 297 8.53 -28.03 -5.16
CA PHE A 297 7.08 -28.02 -5.32
C PHE A 297 6.74 -27.56 -6.74
N HIS A 298 5.92 -28.30 -7.48
CA HIS A 298 5.59 -27.95 -8.86
C HIS A 298 4.14 -28.29 -9.22
N LYS A 299 3.65 -27.68 -10.30
CA LYS A 299 2.36 -28.01 -10.94
C LYS A 299 2.58 -28.07 -12.44
N ASP A 300 2.52 -29.29 -12.96
CA ASP A 300 2.76 -29.59 -14.38
C ASP A 300 1.47 -29.53 -15.19
N ARG A 301 1.61 -29.30 -16.50
CA ARG A 301 0.50 -29.43 -17.46
C ARG A 301 0.39 -30.87 -17.92
N ARG A 302 -0.80 -31.47 -17.83
CA ARG A 302 -1.04 -32.86 -18.25
C ARG A 302 -1.27 -33.01 -19.76
N ASP A 303 -1.77 -31.96 -20.43
CA ASP A 303 -2.32 -32.06 -21.79
C ASP A 303 -1.50 -31.29 -22.86
N LYS A 304 -0.37 -30.68 -22.51
CA LYS A 304 0.45 -29.85 -23.42
C LYS A 304 1.95 -29.97 -23.14
N ARG A 305 2.77 -29.89 -24.18
CA ARG A 305 4.24 -29.82 -24.09
C ARG A 305 4.68 -28.47 -23.53
N GLY A 306 5.39 -28.48 -22.40
CA GLY A 306 6.00 -27.32 -21.75
C GLY A 306 5.05 -26.43 -20.92
N GLY A 307 5.63 -25.69 -19.97
CA GLY A 307 4.95 -24.76 -19.04
C GLY A 307 4.56 -25.37 -17.69
N GLY A 308 3.92 -24.57 -16.83
CA GLY A 308 3.69 -24.88 -15.42
C GLY A 308 4.48 -23.97 -14.49
N VAL A 309 4.48 -24.31 -13.20
CA VAL A 309 5.23 -23.55 -12.17
C VAL A 309 6.03 -24.51 -11.30
N ALA A 310 7.28 -24.12 -10.99
CA ALA A 310 8.15 -24.85 -10.09
C ALA A 310 8.72 -23.92 -9.02
N LEU A 311 8.87 -24.44 -7.81
CA LEU A 311 9.31 -23.70 -6.64
C LEU A 311 10.29 -24.53 -5.81
N TYR A 312 11.53 -24.05 -5.72
CA TYR A 312 12.59 -24.65 -4.92
C TYR A 312 12.75 -23.91 -3.58
N ILE A 313 12.63 -24.63 -2.46
CA ILE A 313 12.73 -24.07 -1.11
C ILE A 313 13.80 -24.80 -0.31
N LYS A 314 14.78 -24.07 0.22
CA LYS A 314 15.88 -24.64 1.01
C LYS A 314 15.37 -25.49 2.18
N ASN A 315 15.96 -26.67 2.40
CA ASN A 315 15.51 -27.68 3.37
C ASN A 315 15.42 -27.18 4.82
N CYS A 316 16.18 -26.14 5.17
CA CYS A 316 16.12 -25.50 6.49
C CYS A 316 14.87 -24.63 6.73
N ILE A 317 14.00 -24.47 5.73
CA ILE A 317 12.73 -23.74 5.82
C ILE A 317 11.59 -24.75 5.73
N GLU A 318 10.80 -24.86 6.78
CA GLU A 318 9.61 -25.73 6.76
C GLU A 318 8.59 -25.17 5.75
N ALA A 319 8.23 -25.97 4.76
CA ALA A 319 7.33 -25.61 3.67
C ALA A 319 6.22 -26.65 3.48
N LYS A 320 4.98 -26.22 3.26
CA LYS A 320 3.82 -27.09 3.01
C LYS A 320 2.94 -26.54 1.89
N LEU A 321 2.43 -27.38 1.01
CA LEU A 321 1.45 -26.96 -0.01
C LEU A 321 0.14 -26.51 0.65
N VAL A 322 -0.49 -25.46 0.11
CA VAL A 322 -1.73 -24.90 0.65
C VAL A 322 -2.84 -25.02 -0.38
N ASP A 323 -3.86 -25.80 -0.06
CA ASP A 323 -5.12 -25.74 -0.78
C ASP A 323 -5.96 -24.53 -0.33
N VAL A 324 -6.20 -23.63 -1.27
CA VAL A 324 -7.06 -22.44 -1.10
C VAL A 324 -8.55 -22.74 -1.25
N GLY A 325 -8.94 -23.98 -1.56
CA GLY A 325 -10.32 -24.48 -1.46
C GLY A 325 -11.31 -23.87 -2.46
N ILE A 326 -10.81 -23.38 -3.60
CA ILE A 326 -11.62 -22.74 -4.64
C ILE A 326 -11.96 -23.80 -5.71
N VAL A 327 -13.10 -24.46 -5.54
CA VAL A 327 -13.59 -25.50 -6.46
C VAL A 327 -14.08 -24.85 -7.77
N GLY A 328 -13.61 -25.33 -8.93
CA GLY A 328 -14.11 -24.96 -10.25
C GLY A 328 -13.35 -23.85 -11.00
N MET A 329 -12.47 -23.09 -10.34
CA MET A 329 -11.60 -22.08 -10.98
C MET A 329 -10.12 -22.51 -11.07
N HIS A 330 -9.74 -23.61 -10.41
CA HIS A 330 -8.33 -23.98 -10.20
C HIS A 330 -7.67 -24.71 -11.39
N ASP A 331 -8.45 -25.34 -12.26
CA ASP A 331 -7.90 -26.22 -13.29
C ASP A 331 -7.32 -25.44 -14.48
N ASN A 332 -7.80 -24.22 -14.71
CA ASN A 332 -7.33 -23.35 -15.80
C ASN A 332 -6.26 -22.34 -15.38
N VAL A 333 -5.94 -22.25 -14.07
CA VAL A 333 -4.95 -21.30 -13.53
C VAL A 333 -3.70 -22.03 -13.08
N GLU A 334 -2.56 -21.68 -13.66
CA GLU A 334 -1.24 -22.23 -13.32
C GLU A 334 -0.65 -21.49 -12.13
N CYS A 335 -1.16 -21.82 -10.94
CA CYS A 335 -0.72 -21.24 -9.68
C CYS A 335 -0.58 -22.31 -8.61
N ILE A 336 0.48 -22.21 -7.79
CA ILE A 336 0.62 -22.99 -6.56
C ILE A 336 0.85 -22.06 -5.38
N TRP A 337 0.34 -22.46 -4.22
CA TRP A 337 0.53 -21.75 -2.95
C TRP A 337 1.25 -22.66 -1.95
N THR A 338 2.27 -22.13 -1.30
CA THR A 338 2.99 -22.79 -0.21
C THR A 338 2.98 -21.95 1.06
N GLN A 339 2.96 -22.61 2.20
CA GLN A 339 3.10 -22.03 3.53
C GLN A 339 4.53 -22.26 4.00
N LEU A 340 5.24 -21.19 4.30
CA LEU A 340 6.61 -21.19 4.79
C LEU A 340 6.66 -20.80 6.28
N GLN A 341 7.48 -21.52 7.03
CA GLN A 341 7.86 -21.22 8.41
C GLN A 341 9.39 -21.16 8.54
N PRO A 342 10.02 -20.02 8.19
CA PRO A 342 11.44 -19.82 8.42
C PRO A 342 11.75 -19.79 9.91
N HIS A 343 12.93 -20.28 10.30
CA HIS A 343 13.42 -20.21 11.69
C HIS A 343 13.59 -18.78 12.21
N TRP A 344 13.69 -17.80 11.31
CA TRP A 344 13.68 -16.37 11.60
C TRP A 344 12.50 -15.70 10.89
N THR A 345 11.56 -15.14 11.64
CA THR A 345 10.58 -14.21 11.10
C THR A 345 10.46 -13.00 12.04
N PRO A 346 10.17 -11.80 11.51
CA PRO A 346 9.83 -10.68 12.37
C PRO A 346 8.66 -11.07 13.28
N ARG A 347 8.67 -10.69 14.58
CA ARG A 347 7.56 -10.99 15.51
C ARG A 347 6.16 -10.58 15.02
N ALA A 348 6.09 -9.71 14.02
CA ALA A 348 4.85 -9.26 13.40
C ALA A 348 4.27 -10.27 12.38
N ILE A 349 5.10 -11.11 11.76
CA ILE A 349 4.77 -12.01 10.66
C ILE A 349 5.05 -13.45 11.11
N PRO A 350 4.03 -14.22 11.53
CA PRO A 350 4.26 -15.56 12.07
C PRO A 350 4.56 -16.61 10.98
N ILE A 351 4.03 -16.40 9.77
CA ILE A 351 4.05 -17.35 8.64
C ILE A 351 4.16 -16.53 7.35
N ILE A 352 4.76 -17.10 6.31
CA ILE A 352 4.76 -16.52 4.96
C ILE A 352 4.00 -17.45 4.02
N TYR A 353 3.07 -16.92 3.22
CA TYR A 353 2.53 -17.63 2.07
C TYR A 353 3.24 -17.16 0.80
N LEU A 354 3.76 -18.13 0.05
CA LEU A 354 4.41 -17.90 -1.23
C LEU A 354 3.56 -18.53 -2.34
N GLY A 355 3.00 -17.67 -3.18
CA GLY A 355 2.28 -18.07 -4.38
C GLY A 355 3.14 -17.82 -5.61
N ILE A 356 3.22 -18.80 -6.52
CA ILE A 356 3.82 -18.62 -7.84
C ILE A 356 2.73 -18.77 -8.91
N LEU A 357 2.70 -17.86 -9.87
CA LEU A 357 1.71 -17.78 -10.95
C LEU A 357 2.42 -17.79 -12.31
N TYR A 358 1.86 -18.51 -13.26
CA TYR A 358 2.12 -18.34 -14.67
C TYR A 358 0.80 -17.98 -15.38
N HIS A 359 0.76 -16.84 -16.07
CA HIS A 359 -0.38 -16.42 -16.89
C HIS A 359 0.03 -16.43 -18.37
N PRO A 360 -0.53 -17.31 -19.23
CA PRO A 360 -0.01 -17.51 -20.59
C PRO A 360 -0.16 -16.28 -21.52
N PRO A 361 0.82 -16.00 -22.41
CA PRO A 361 0.73 -14.89 -23.38
C PRO A 361 -0.44 -15.03 -24.37
N SER A 362 -0.82 -16.26 -24.72
CA SER A 362 -1.94 -16.56 -25.62
C SER A 362 -3.31 -16.23 -25.02
N ALA A 363 -3.38 -15.86 -23.73
CA ALA A 363 -4.60 -15.51 -23.02
C ALA A 363 -4.90 -14.00 -23.05
N ASN A 364 -4.93 -13.40 -24.25
CA ASN A 364 -5.56 -12.08 -24.43
C ASN A 364 -7.10 -12.14 -24.35
N ASP A 365 -7.66 -13.30 -24.02
CA ASP A 365 -9.08 -13.44 -23.69
C ASP A 365 -9.41 -12.70 -22.39
N ARG A 366 -10.27 -11.69 -22.50
CA ARG A 366 -10.77 -10.90 -21.36
C ARG A 366 -11.44 -11.79 -20.30
N HIS A 367 -12.02 -12.92 -20.69
CA HIS A 367 -12.64 -13.87 -19.76
C HIS A 367 -11.60 -14.51 -18.86
N LEU A 368 -10.52 -15.08 -19.41
CA LEU A 368 -9.48 -15.74 -18.62
C LEU A 368 -8.73 -14.74 -17.72
N GLN A 369 -8.50 -13.52 -18.19
CA GLN A 369 -7.92 -12.43 -17.38
C GLN A 369 -8.80 -12.10 -16.18
N TYR A 370 -10.12 -12.01 -16.40
CA TYR A 370 -11.09 -11.79 -15.33
C TYR A 370 -11.10 -12.96 -14.34
N GLU A 371 -11.17 -14.20 -14.81
CA GLU A 371 -11.17 -15.40 -13.95
C GLU A 371 -9.91 -15.52 -13.12
N THR A 372 -8.74 -15.32 -13.73
CA THR A 372 -7.44 -15.34 -13.03
C THR A 372 -7.41 -14.27 -11.94
N CYS A 373 -7.86 -13.04 -12.24
CA CYS A 373 -7.94 -11.97 -11.24
C CYS A 373 -8.91 -12.31 -10.11
N GLN A 374 -10.08 -12.89 -10.42
CA GLN A 374 -11.04 -13.32 -9.39
C GLN A 374 -10.44 -14.41 -8.51
N TYR A 375 -9.79 -15.42 -9.09
CA TYR A 375 -9.10 -16.48 -8.35
C TYR A 375 -8.08 -15.88 -7.38
N LEU A 376 -7.21 -14.96 -7.84
CA LEU A 376 -6.21 -14.34 -6.98
C LEU A 376 -6.83 -13.53 -5.83
N ILE A 377 -7.88 -12.73 -6.10
CA ILE A 377 -8.59 -11.98 -5.05
C ILE A 377 -9.17 -12.94 -4.01
N HIS A 378 -9.82 -14.03 -4.45
CA HIS A 378 -10.39 -15.03 -3.56
C HIS A 378 -9.33 -15.78 -2.75
N ALA A 379 -8.22 -16.18 -3.40
CA ALA A 379 -7.11 -16.87 -2.74
C ALA A 379 -6.50 -15.99 -1.64
N LEU A 380 -6.22 -14.71 -1.94
CA LEU A 380 -5.72 -13.77 -0.95
C LEU A 380 -6.70 -13.57 0.20
N ASP A 381 -8.00 -13.44 -0.08
CA ASP A 381 -9.02 -13.33 0.96
C ASP A 381 -9.06 -14.59 1.86
N GLU A 382 -8.98 -15.80 1.31
CA GLU A 382 -8.95 -17.04 2.09
C GLU A 382 -7.67 -17.19 2.94
N LEU A 383 -6.50 -16.88 2.37
CA LEU A 383 -5.23 -16.91 3.09
C LEU A 383 -5.23 -15.91 4.25
N GLN A 384 -5.73 -14.69 4.01
CA GLN A 384 -5.85 -13.65 5.03
C GLN A 384 -6.90 -13.97 6.10
N LYS A 385 -7.95 -14.71 5.76
CA LYS A 385 -8.92 -15.26 6.73
C LYS A 385 -8.24 -16.30 7.63
N LYS A 386 -7.47 -17.23 7.06
CA LYS A 386 -6.75 -18.28 7.79
C LYS A 386 -5.69 -17.70 8.73
N THR A 387 -4.83 -16.82 8.24
CA THR A 387 -3.76 -16.19 9.05
C THR A 387 -3.62 -14.68 8.76
N PRO A 388 -4.29 -13.81 9.54
CA PRO A 388 -4.40 -12.37 9.24
C PRO A 388 -3.10 -11.55 9.19
N ASN A 389 -1.96 -12.10 9.63
CA ASN A 389 -0.65 -11.41 9.57
C ASN A 389 0.38 -12.19 8.78
N ALA A 390 -0.05 -13.16 7.96
CA ALA A 390 0.87 -13.81 7.07
C ALA A 390 1.53 -12.77 6.15
N GLY A 391 2.84 -12.92 5.98
CA GLY A 391 3.51 -12.29 4.86
C GLY A 391 3.03 -12.99 3.61
N ILE A 392 2.60 -12.25 2.60
CA ILE A 392 2.14 -12.82 1.34
C ILE A 392 3.09 -12.33 0.26
N ILE A 393 3.65 -13.27 -0.48
CA ILE A 393 4.48 -13.03 -1.64
C ILE A 393 3.81 -13.78 -2.80
N LEU A 394 3.33 -13.05 -3.79
CA LEU A 394 2.83 -13.62 -5.04
C LEU A 394 3.80 -13.21 -6.13
N CYS A 395 4.39 -14.17 -6.83
CA CYS A 395 5.39 -13.91 -7.87
C CYS A 395 5.23 -14.82 -9.08
N GLY A 396 6.03 -14.60 -10.11
CA GLY A 396 6.04 -15.40 -11.34
C GLY A 396 5.79 -14.55 -12.57
N ASP A 397 5.38 -15.17 -13.67
CA ASP A 397 5.14 -14.52 -14.95
C ASP A 397 3.66 -14.16 -15.10
N PHE A 398 3.39 -12.86 -15.13
CA PHE A 398 2.03 -12.31 -15.20
C PHE A 398 1.59 -11.98 -16.63
N ASN A 399 2.52 -11.98 -17.60
CA ASN A 399 2.29 -11.49 -18.95
C ASN A 399 1.39 -10.24 -18.99
N ASN A 400 0.22 -10.30 -19.64
CA ASN A 400 -0.70 -9.17 -19.83
C ASN A 400 -1.81 -9.06 -18.76
N LEU A 401 -1.68 -9.71 -17.60
CA LEU A 401 -2.75 -9.74 -16.59
C LEU A 401 -3.00 -8.35 -15.97
N PRO A 402 -4.22 -7.79 -16.04
CA PRO A 402 -4.51 -6.47 -15.48
C PRO A 402 -4.57 -6.52 -13.94
N LEU A 403 -3.57 -5.97 -13.26
CA LEU A 403 -3.45 -6.03 -11.79
C LEU A 403 -4.35 -5.06 -11.02
N GLN A 404 -4.90 -4.04 -11.68
CA GLN A 404 -5.66 -2.98 -11.02
C GLN A 404 -6.84 -3.49 -10.15
N PRO A 405 -7.63 -4.50 -10.58
CA PRO A 405 -8.68 -5.08 -9.75
C PRO A 405 -8.13 -5.75 -8.48
N LEU A 406 -7.01 -6.47 -8.58
CA LEU A 406 -6.35 -7.13 -7.43
C LEU A 406 -5.87 -6.09 -6.42
N LEU A 407 -5.12 -5.08 -6.87
CA LEU A 407 -4.55 -4.03 -6.03
C LEU A 407 -5.63 -3.12 -5.40
N THR A 408 -6.75 -2.91 -6.10
CA THR A 408 -7.89 -2.15 -5.55
C THR A 408 -8.59 -2.90 -4.42
N ASN A 409 -8.72 -4.22 -4.53
CA ASN A 409 -9.33 -5.07 -3.50
C ASN A 409 -8.37 -5.38 -2.33
N HIS A 410 -7.07 -5.39 -2.59
CA HIS A 410 -6.00 -5.66 -1.63
C HIS A 410 -4.96 -4.53 -1.63
N PRO A 411 -5.30 -3.33 -1.12
CA PRO A 411 -4.42 -2.15 -1.15
C PRO A 411 -3.16 -2.29 -0.29
N GLU A 412 -3.10 -3.30 0.58
CA GLU A 412 -1.88 -3.68 1.31
C GLU A 412 -0.81 -4.33 0.42
N MET A 413 -1.20 -4.87 -0.73
CA MET A 413 -0.30 -5.52 -1.68
C MET A 413 0.31 -4.47 -2.61
N LYS A 414 1.62 -4.59 -2.85
CA LYS A 414 2.36 -3.69 -3.74
C LYS A 414 3.18 -4.50 -4.75
N GLN A 415 3.14 -4.07 -6.01
CA GLN A 415 4.10 -4.51 -7.03
C GLN A 415 5.47 -3.90 -6.75
N VAL A 416 6.49 -4.75 -6.62
CA VAL A 416 7.85 -4.33 -6.25
C VAL A 416 8.78 -4.26 -7.47
N VAL A 417 8.54 -5.10 -8.48
CA VAL A 417 9.31 -5.10 -9.74
C VAL A 417 8.73 -4.06 -10.69
N THR A 418 9.53 -3.09 -11.08
CA THR A 418 9.12 -1.97 -11.97
C THR A 418 10.04 -1.79 -13.17
N LYS A 419 11.03 -2.68 -13.34
CA LYS A 419 12.01 -2.64 -14.42
C LYS A 419 11.79 -3.82 -15.38
N PRO A 420 12.12 -3.71 -16.67
CA PRO A 420 11.93 -4.78 -17.64
C PRO A 420 12.66 -6.07 -17.26
N THR A 421 11.98 -7.20 -17.48
CA THR A 421 12.49 -8.55 -17.20
C THR A 421 12.64 -9.39 -18.47
N ARG A 422 12.03 -8.98 -19.59
CA ARG A 422 12.20 -9.60 -20.91
C ARG A 422 12.17 -8.52 -21.98
N GLY A 423 13.30 -8.24 -22.63
CA GLY A 423 13.43 -7.07 -23.52
C GLY A 423 13.00 -5.77 -22.80
N ASP A 424 12.06 -5.03 -23.38
CA ASP A 424 11.47 -3.82 -22.78
C ASP A 424 10.23 -4.08 -21.91
N ALA A 425 9.78 -5.33 -21.80
CA ALA A 425 8.57 -5.69 -21.07
C ALA A 425 8.87 -6.11 -19.62
N THR A 426 7.96 -5.75 -18.69
CA THR A 426 8.02 -6.16 -17.27
C THR A 426 6.98 -7.24 -17.03
N LEU A 427 7.36 -8.50 -17.21
CA LEU A 427 6.43 -9.65 -17.16
C LEU A 427 6.51 -10.41 -15.83
N ASP A 428 7.73 -10.49 -15.27
CA ASP A 428 7.99 -11.20 -14.02
C ASP A 428 7.78 -10.27 -12.84
N LEU A 429 6.67 -10.46 -12.12
CA LEU A 429 6.26 -9.54 -11.07
C LEU A 429 6.40 -10.16 -9.69
N ILE A 430 6.61 -9.30 -8.70
CA ILE A 430 6.50 -9.65 -7.29
C ILE A 430 5.47 -8.70 -6.67
N ILE A 431 4.38 -9.27 -6.16
CA ILE A 431 3.29 -8.57 -5.48
C ILE A 431 3.25 -9.04 -4.02
N THR A 432 3.42 -8.11 -3.08
CA THR A 432 3.56 -8.47 -1.66
C THR A 432 3.05 -7.43 -0.69
N ASN A 433 2.58 -7.87 0.48
CA ASN A 433 2.28 -7.00 1.63
C ASN A 433 3.49 -6.80 2.58
N THR A 434 4.65 -7.39 2.27
CA THR A 434 5.86 -7.34 3.10
C THR A 434 6.98 -6.48 2.53
N TYR A 435 6.70 -5.68 1.50
CA TYR A 435 7.70 -4.90 0.75
C TYR A 435 8.64 -4.04 1.61
N ASN A 436 8.17 -3.53 2.76
CA ASN A 436 8.99 -2.74 3.68
C ASN A 436 10.13 -3.52 4.36
N HIS A 437 10.04 -4.86 4.37
CA HIS A 437 11.02 -5.75 4.99
C HIS A 437 12.12 -6.22 4.04
N TYR A 438 12.06 -5.82 2.77
CA TYR A 438 13.02 -6.20 1.74
C TYR A 438 13.63 -4.97 1.07
N HIS A 439 14.81 -5.14 0.47
CA HIS A 439 15.44 -4.17 -0.41
C HIS A 439 14.68 -4.08 -1.74
N GLU A 440 15.03 -3.11 -2.59
CA GLU A 440 14.51 -3.12 -3.95
C GLU A 440 15.04 -4.34 -4.71
N PRO A 441 14.23 -4.97 -5.59
CA PRO A 441 14.65 -6.12 -6.37
C PRO A 441 15.77 -5.74 -7.34
N GLU A 442 16.82 -6.56 -7.35
CA GLU A 442 17.93 -6.47 -8.28
C GLU A 442 17.60 -7.35 -9.50
N ILE A 443 17.68 -6.78 -10.70
CA ILE A 443 17.56 -7.53 -11.96
C ILE A 443 18.97 -7.87 -12.41
N VAL A 444 19.23 -9.16 -12.63
CA VAL A 444 20.51 -9.69 -13.08
C VAL A 444 20.34 -10.41 -14.42
N ALA A 445 21.47 -10.70 -15.07
CA ALA A 445 21.48 -11.39 -16.36
C ALA A 445 20.69 -12.71 -16.32
N PRO A 446 20.14 -13.15 -17.46
CA PRO A 446 19.41 -14.41 -17.55
C PRO A 446 20.24 -15.59 -17.06
N LEU A 447 19.58 -16.57 -16.43
CA LEU A 447 20.22 -17.83 -16.06
C LEU A 447 20.35 -18.70 -17.31
N ALA A 448 21.57 -19.08 -17.67
CA ALA A 448 21.88 -19.88 -18.84
C ALA A 448 21.28 -19.28 -20.14
N ASN A 449 20.54 -20.07 -20.91
CA ASN A 449 19.93 -19.65 -22.19
C ASN A 449 18.51 -19.09 -22.03
N SER A 450 18.10 -18.71 -20.81
CA SER A 450 16.79 -18.08 -20.60
C SER A 450 16.70 -16.75 -21.35
N ASP A 451 15.53 -16.45 -21.92
CA ASP A 451 15.22 -15.15 -22.50
C ASP A 451 14.68 -14.13 -21.49
N HIS A 452 14.52 -14.53 -20.21
CA HIS A 452 14.13 -13.68 -19.10
C HIS A 452 15.32 -13.37 -18.18
N ASN A 453 15.42 -12.12 -17.75
CA ASN A 453 16.35 -11.69 -16.71
C ASN A 453 15.92 -12.24 -15.34
N CYS A 454 16.89 -12.60 -14.49
CA CYS A 454 16.60 -13.09 -13.15
C CYS A 454 16.36 -11.96 -12.15
N ILE A 455 15.49 -12.20 -11.16
CA ILE A 455 15.17 -11.24 -10.09
C ILE A 455 15.72 -11.76 -8.76
N ILE A 456 16.57 -10.97 -8.11
CA ILE A 456 17.08 -11.23 -6.76
C ILE A 456 16.42 -10.26 -5.78
N TRP A 457 15.76 -10.77 -4.74
CA TRP A 457 15.06 -9.95 -3.75
C TRP A 457 15.51 -10.26 -2.32
N LYS A 458 16.24 -9.32 -1.69
CA LYS A 458 16.95 -9.54 -0.42
C LYS A 458 16.22 -8.91 0.79
N PRO A 459 16.13 -9.58 1.95
CA PRO A 459 15.54 -9.01 3.17
C PRO A 459 16.42 -7.92 3.79
N LYS A 460 15.80 -6.91 4.43
CA LYS A 460 16.49 -5.85 5.18
C LYS A 460 16.91 -6.34 6.57
N VAL A 461 18.16 -6.10 6.94
CA VAL A 461 18.66 -6.33 8.30
C VAL A 461 18.04 -5.29 9.25
N SER A 462 17.21 -5.75 10.21
CA SER A 462 16.54 -4.87 11.18
C SER A 462 17.55 -4.26 12.16
N LYS A 463 17.77 -2.93 12.10
CA LYS A 463 18.41 -2.20 13.21
C LYS A 463 17.52 -2.27 14.46
N PRO A 464 18.08 -2.46 15.68
CA PRO A 464 17.29 -2.37 16.90
C PRO A 464 16.62 -0.99 17.00
N ALA A 465 15.31 -0.97 17.24
CA ALA A 465 14.55 0.27 17.29
C ALA A 465 15.00 1.14 18.47
N ASN A 466 15.43 2.37 18.21
CA ASN A 466 15.79 3.32 19.26
C ASN A 466 14.59 3.64 20.16
N ASN A 467 14.71 3.32 21.44
CA ASN A 467 13.72 3.61 22.48
C ASN A 467 13.69 5.12 22.80
N LYS A 468 13.05 5.92 21.95
CA LYS A 468 12.82 7.35 22.24
C LYS A 468 11.87 7.50 23.44
N ILE A 469 12.30 8.27 24.44
CA ILE A 469 11.51 8.67 25.61
C ILE A 469 10.83 10.00 25.29
N LEU A 470 9.51 10.04 25.37
CA LEU A 470 8.69 11.24 25.16
C LEU A 470 8.33 11.84 26.52
N LYS A 471 8.67 13.12 26.73
CA LYS A 471 8.22 13.88 27.91
C LYS A 471 6.89 14.54 27.55
N LYS A 472 5.83 14.29 28.33
CA LYS A 472 4.51 14.91 28.15
C LYS A 472 4.14 15.73 29.38
N ARG A 473 3.82 17.01 29.19
CA ARG A 473 3.23 17.87 30.21
C ARG A 473 1.72 17.64 30.24
N LEU A 474 1.13 17.45 31.43
CA LEU A 474 -0.31 17.30 31.61
C LEU A 474 -0.78 17.85 32.95
N ARG A 475 -2.04 18.27 32.99
CA ARG A 475 -2.72 18.75 34.19
C ARG A 475 -3.68 17.66 34.71
N PRO A 476 -3.33 16.90 35.75
CA PRO A 476 -4.18 15.83 36.25
C PRO A 476 -5.36 16.40 37.06
N LEU A 477 -6.59 16.06 36.67
CA LEU A 477 -7.83 16.45 37.36
C LEU A 477 -8.32 15.30 38.24
N ARG A 478 -7.67 15.08 39.40
CA ARG A 478 -8.06 14.03 40.36
C ARG A 478 -9.33 14.44 41.10
N GLN A 479 -10.11 13.46 41.56
CA GLN A 479 -11.36 13.73 42.27
C GLN A 479 -11.15 14.42 43.64
N SER A 480 -10.02 14.17 44.31
CA SER A 480 -9.62 14.91 45.52
C SER A 480 -9.44 16.39 45.23
N ASP A 481 -8.71 16.69 44.16
CA ASP A 481 -8.31 18.04 43.79
C ASP A 481 -9.53 18.83 43.28
N LEU A 482 -10.44 18.15 42.57
CA LEU A 482 -11.73 18.71 42.15
C LEU A 482 -12.63 19.07 43.34
N ARG A 483 -12.68 18.25 44.40
CA ARG A 483 -13.45 18.58 45.61
C ARG A 483 -12.87 19.80 46.33
N ALA A 484 -11.54 19.89 46.44
CA ALA A 484 -10.88 21.04 47.04
C ALA A 484 -11.13 22.34 46.23
N PHE A 485 -11.00 22.27 44.91
CA PHE A 485 -11.33 23.37 44.02
C PHE A 485 -12.82 23.75 44.12
N GLY A 486 -13.72 22.75 44.19
CA GLY A 486 -15.15 22.94 44.37
C GLY A 486 -15.48 23.69 45.66
N SER A 487 -14.90 23.27 46.77
CA SER A 487 -15.05 24.00 48.05
C SER A 487 -14.58 25.44 47.96
N TRP A 488 -13.51 25.72 47.22
CA TRP A 488 -13.07 27.10 47.00
C TRP A 488 -14.04 27.89 46.12
N ILE A 489 -14.41 27.39 44.94
CA ILE A 489 -15.19 28.15 43.96
C ILE A 489 -16.62 28.43 44.45
N THR A 490 -17.21 27.53 45.24
CA THR A 490 -18.54 27.74 45.84
C THR A 490 -18.52 28.83 46.92
N ASN A 491 -17.39 29.04 47.61
CA ASN A 491 -17.25 30.07 48.64
C ASN A 491 -16.63 31.39 48.13
N HIS A 492 -16.04 31.38 46.94
CA HIS A 492 -15.40 32.56 46.37
C HIS A 492 -16.44 33.58 45.88
N LYS A 493 -16.29 34.83 46.30
CA LYS A 493 -17.12 35.93 45.83
C LYS A 493 -16.41 36.66 44.68
N TRP A 494 -17.11 36.86 43.56
CA TRP A 494 -16.57 37.50 42.36
C TRP A 494 -16.71 39.04 42.39
N GLU A 495 -16.55 39.66 43.56
CA GLU A 495 -16.76 41.09 43.76
C GLU A 495 -15.86 41.92 42.83
N GLU A 496 -14.62 41.48 42.61
CA GLU A 496 -13.67 42.10 41.69
C GLU A 496 -14.15 42.14 40.23
N VAL A 497 -14.98 41.17 39.82
CA VAL A 497 -15.59 41.14 38.49
C VAL A 497 -16.80 42.06 38.45
N PHE A 498 -17.60 42.08 39.51
CA PHE A 498 -18.82 42.89 39.54
C PHE A 498 -18.52 44.39 39.65
N SER A 499 -17.49 44.78 40.41
CA SER A 499 -17.11 46.17 40.65
C SER A 499 -16.44 46.86 39.46
N ALA A 500 -15.79 46.12 38.56
CA ALA A 500 -15.15 46.70 37.39
C ALA A 500 -16.17 47.23 36.38
N GLU A 501 -15.92 48.37 35.74
CA GLU A 501 -16.85 48.98 34.78
C GLU A 501 -16.61 48.51 33.34
N ARG A 502 -15.35 48.41 32.91
CA ARG A 502 -14.99 48.02 31.55
C ARG A 502 -14.97 46.51 31.39
N VAL A 503 -15.45 46.02 30.25
CA VAL A 503 -15.52 44.57 29.98
C VAL A 503 -14.15 43.87 30.06
N ASN A 504 -13.08 44.53 29.60
CA ASN A 504 -11.72 43.99 29.65
C ASN A 504 -11.20 43.83 31.08
N ASP A 505 -11.54 44.75 31.97
CA ASP A 505 -11.13 44.70 33.38
C ASP A 505 -11.88 43.58 34.11
N LYS A 506 -13.21 43.46 33.88
CA LYS A 506 -14.03 42.35 34.38
C LYS A 506 -13.45 40.99 33.94
N CYS A 507 -13.12 40.87 32.66
CA CYS A 507 -12.59 39.64 32.08
C CYS A 507 -11.19 39.30 32.63
N SER A 508 -10.33 40.31 32.79
CA SER A 508 -8.98 40.15 33.35
C SER A 508 -9.02 39.71 34.81
N ALA A 509 -9.88 40.33 35.63
CA ALA A 509 -10.13 39.93 37.01
C ALA A 509 -10.61 38.48 37.10
N PHE A 510 -11.60 38.11 36.28
CA PHE A 510 -12.13 36.76 36.20
C PHE A 510 -11.04 35.72 35.87
N TYR A 511 -10.23 35.96 34.83
CA TYR A 511 -9.16 35.04 34.46
C TYR A 511 -8.04 35.00 35.50
N ALA A 512 -7.66 36.13 36.10
CA ALA A 512 -6.63 36.18 37.13
C ALA A 512 -7.00 35.31 38.33
N THR A 513 -8.22 35.48 38.86
CA THR A 513 -8.75 34.68 39.97
C THR A 513 -8.85 33.19 39.59
N LEU A 514 -9.49 32.89 38.45
CA LEU A 514 -9.74 31.51 38.04
C LEU A 514 -8.45 30.76 37.70
N LEU A 515 -7.53 31.35 36.92
CA LEU A 515 -6.26 30.72 36.57
C LEU A 515 -5.34 30.57 37.78
N GLY A 516 -5.35 31.54 38.70
CA GLY A 516 -4.66 31.44 39.98
C GLY A 516 -5.10 30.20 40.76
N ALA A 517 -6.41 30.01 40.90
CA ALA A 517 -6.96 28.82 41.54
C ALA A 517 -6.66 27.53 40.76
N VAL A 518 -6.83 27.52 39.43
CA VAL A 518 -6.54 26.35 38.60
C VAL A 518 -5.07 25.94 38.71
N ASN A 519 -4.13 26.88 38.77
CA ASN A 519 -2.70 26.59 38.96
C ASN A 519 -2.38 26.10 40.37
N ARG A 520 -3.09 26.61 41.39
CA ARG A 520 -2.95 26.16 42.79
C ARG A 520 -3.47 24.73 43.00
N TYR A 521 -4.69 24.44 42.56
CA TYR A 521 -5.34 23.14 42.81
C TYR A 521 -4.96 22.07 41.78
N PHE A 522 -4.64 22.46 40.54
CA PHE A 522 -4.31 21.52 39.47
C PHE A 522 -2.95 21.85 38.84
N PRO A 523 -1.81 21.68 39.53
CA PRO A 523 -0.50 22.02 38.97
C PRO A 523 -0.10 21.14 37.78
N ILE A 524 0.61 21.71 36.81
CA ILE A 524 1.13 20.99 35.63
C ILE A 524 2.20 19.99 36.07
N LYS A 525 2.08 18.73 35.63
CA LYS A 525 3.07 17.68 35.88
C LYS A 525 3.67 17.15 34.58
N THR A 526 4.97 16.87 34.58
CA THR A 526 5.68 16.26 33.44
C THR A 526 5.85 14.77 33.67
N VAL A 527 5.33 13.95 32.76
CA VAL A 527 5.50 12.49 32.78
C VAL A 527 6.39 12.01 31.63
N ARG A 528 7.21 10.99 31.89
CA ARG A 528 8.05 10.33 30.88
C ARG A 528 7.30 9.10 30.36
N LEU A 529 7.18 8.97 29.05
CA LEU A 529 6.52 7.86 28.36
C LEU A 529 7.51 7.25 27.36
N HIS A 530 7.69 5.92 27.36
CA HIS A 530 8.37 5.30 26.22
C HIS A 530 7.37 5.16 25.07
N ILE A 531 7.76 5.58 23.87
CA ILE A 531 6.87 5.58 22.70
C ILE A 531 6.38 4.17 22.34
N GLN A 532 7.15 3.14 22.69
CA GLN A 532 6.82 1.73 22.44
C GLN A 532 6.09 1.05 23.60
N ASP A 533 5.93 1.70 24.77
CA ASP A 533 5.20 1.11 25.88
C ASP A 533 3.74 0.92 25.48
N LYS A 534 3.34 -0.34 25.39
CA LYS A 534 1.96 -0.67 25.02
C LYS A 534 1.03 -0.23 26.16
N PRO A 535 -0.20 0.23 25.87
CA PRO A 535 -1.09 0.83 26.89
C PRO A 535 -1.47 -0.08 28.07
N TRP A 536 -1.23 -1.39 27.95
CA TRP A 536 -1.48 -2.42 28.96
C TRP A 536 -0.23 -2.79 29.78
N VAL A 537 0.93 -2.17 29.50
CA VAL A 537 2.18 -2.42 30.25
C VAL A 537 2.09 -1.72 31.62
N THR A 538 2.13 -2.51 32.69
CA THR A 538 2.10 -2.02 34.07
C THR A 538 3.51 -1.93 34.67
N PRO A 539 3.73 -1.13 35.73
CA PRO A 539 5.00 -1.13 36.46
C PRO A 539 5.41 -2.53 36.93
N GLN A 540 4.46 -3.33 37.42
CA GLN A 540 4.68 -4.74 37.80
C GLN A 540 5.24 -5.58 36.65
N LEU A 541 4.70 -5.44 35.43
CA LEU A 541 5.22 -6.15 34.26
C LEU A 541 6.66 -5.71 33.92
N LYS A 542 6.97 -4.42 34.06
CA LYS A 542 8.33 -3.91 33.85
C LYS A 542 9.32 -4.47 34.87
N THR A 543 8.91 -4.60 36.13
CA THR A 543 9.70 -5.24 37.18
C THR A 543 10.00 -6.70 36.83
N MET A 544 9.00 -7.46 36.39
CA MET A 544 9.19 -8.86 35.97
C MET A 544 10.15 -9.00 34.78
N ILE A 545 10.07 -8.08 33.79
CA ILE A 545 11.00 -8.07 32.65
C ILE A 545 12.43 -7.80 33.12
N LYS A 546 12.62 -6.88 34.07
CA LYS A 546 13.93 -6.58 34.67
C LYS A 546 14.49 -7.77 35.44
N GLU A 547 13.67 -8.46 36.22
CA GLU A 547 14.04 -9.68 36.94
C GLU A 547 14.42 -10.83 36.00
N ARG A 548 13.68 -11.01 34.89
CA ARG A 548 14.04 -11.98 33.85
C ARG A 548 15.37 -11.66 33.19
N GLN A 549 15.63 -10.38 32.93
CA GLN A 549 16.90 -9.96 32.34
C GLN A 549 18.07 -10.19 33.30
N LYS A 550 17.86 -9.92 34.60
CA LYS A 550 18.83 -10.23 35.65
C LYS A 550 19.13 -11.74 35.71
N ALA A 551 18.10 -12.59 35.68
CA ALA A 551 18.27 -14.05 35.65
C ALA A 551 19.01 -14.56 34.40
N PHE A 552 18.89 -13.87 33.25
CA PHE A 552 19.67 -14.19 32.05
C PHE A 552 21.15 -13.82 32.20
N THR A 553 21.43 -12.67 32.84
CA THR A 553 22.81 -12.22 33.11
C THR A 553 23.51 -13.06 34.18
N GLU A 554 22.74 -13.67 35.08
CA GLU A 554 23.20 -14.58 36.13
C GLU A 554 23.24 -16.06 35.70
N ASP A 555 22.98 -16.36 34.42
CA ASP A 555 22.93 -17.70 33.81
C ASP A 555 21.95 -18.72 34.47
N ASP A 556 20.95 -18.22 35.20
CA ASP A 556 19.90 -19.04 35.82
C ASP A 556 18.78 -19.33 34.79
N LEU A 557 19.04 -20.31 33.93
CA LEU A 557 18.14 -20.77 32.85
C LEU A 557 16.76 -21.22 33.36
N THR A 558 16.69 -21.77 34.57
CA THR A 558 15.46 -22.25 35.22
C THR A 558 14.54 -21.08 35.62
N LYS A 559 15.09 -20.10 36.33
CA LYS A 559 14.36 -18.89 36.73
C LYS A 559 14.02 -18.02 35.54
N TRP A 560 14.89 -17.97 34.52
CA TRP A 560 14.61 -17.31 33.25
C TRP A 560 13.39 -17.91 32.54
N LYS A 561 13.33 -19.23 32.38
CA LYS A 561 12.17 -19.93 31.75
C LYS A 561 10.88 -19.69 32.53
N CYS A 562 10.93 -19.79 33.87
CA CYS A 562 9.78 -19.52 34.74
C CYS A 562 9.26 -18.08 34.58
N LEU A 563 10.15 -17.09 34.67
CA LEU A 563 9.81 -15.68 34.52
C LEU A 563 9.32 -15.37 33.11
N GLN A 564 9.89 -15.97 32.07
CA GLN A 564 9.45 -15.83 30.68
C GLN A 564 8.01 -16.33 30.49
N ASN A 565 7.65 -17.48 31.06
CA ASN A 565 6.28 -18.01 31.01
C ASN A 565 5.30 -17.15 31.81
N LYS A 566 5.70 -16.70 33.01
CA LYS A 566 4.90 -15.80 33.85
C LYS A 566 4.66 -14.46 33.16
N ILE A 567 5.69 -13.87 32.54
CA ILE A 567 5.57 -12.66 31.71
C ILE A 567 4.60 -12.88 30.56
N ASN A 568 4.71 -13.98 29.81
CA ASN A 568 3.82 -14.28 28.69
C ASN A 568 2.35 -14.45 29.13
N HIS A 569 2.11 -15.08 30.29
CA HIS A 569 0.78 -15.20 30.87
C HIS A 569 0.23 -13.84 31.32
N THR A 570 1.02 -13.06 32.06
CA THR A 570 0.66 -11.71 32.52
C THR A 570 0.39 -10.77 31.35
N ILE A 571 1.18 -10.83 30.26
CA ILE A 571 0.93 -10.08 29.03
C ILE A 571 -0.42 -10.46 28.42
N ARG A 572 -0.73 -11.77 28.32
CA ARG A 572 -2.02 -12.24 27.78
C ARG A 572 -3.19 -11.75 28.65
N SER A 573 -3.07 -11.86 29.97
CA SER A 573 -4.09 -11.39 30.92
C SER A 573 -4.28 -9.87 30.88
N LEU A 574 -3.19 -9.09 30.93
CA LEU A 574 -3.23 -7.63 30.87
C LEU A 574 -3.79 -7.12 29.54
N LYS A 575 -3.45 -7.74 28.41
CA LYS A 575 -4.09 -7.44 27.12
C LYS A 575 -5.59 -7.70 27.18
N LYS A 576 -6.00 -8.91 27.61
CA LYS A 576 -7.41 -9.31 27.68
C LYS A 576 -8.21 -8.39 28.60
N SER A 577 -7.70 -8.10 29.80
CA SER A 577 -8.33 -7.20 30.77
C SER A 577 -8.37 -5.75 30.27
N HIS A 578 -7.25 -5.23 29.75
CA HIS A 578 -7.20 -3.87 29.21
C HIS A 578 -8.22 -3.69 28.09
N TYR A 579 -8.29 -4.60 27.11
CA TYR A 579 -9.25 -4.48 26.02
C TYR A 579 -10.69 -4.72 26.48
N LYS A 580 -10.96 -5.73 27.32
CA LYS A 580 -12.31 -6.00 27.86
C LYS A 580 -12.86 -4.82 28.68
N THR A 581 -12.06 -4.27 29.59
CA THR A 581 -12.48 -3.16 30.48
C THR A 581 -12.57 -1.84 29.73
N LYS A 582 -11.62 -1.56 28.83
CA LYS A 582 -11.61 -0.34 28.01
C LYS A 582 -12.73 -0.34 26.97
N VAL A 583 -13.04 -1.47 26.34
CA VAL A 583 -14.12 -1.53 25.34
C VAL A 583 -15.49 -1.43 26.00
N LYS A 584 -15.72 -2.13 27.13
CA LYS A 584 -16.99 -2.06 27.85
C LYS A 584 -17.30 -0.66 28.40
N HIS A 585 -16.30 0.04 28.96
CA HIS A 585 -16.48 1.40 29.51
C HIS A 585 -16.53 2.48 28.44
N LEU A 586 -15.78 2.36 27.33
CA LEU A 586 -15.77 3.39 26.30
C LEU A 586 -17.01 3.37 25.39
N LYS A 587 -17.69 2.22 25.31
CA LYS A 587 -18.91 2.02 24.51
C LYS A 587 -20.14 2.74 25.10
N SER A 588 -20.28 2.74 26.41
CA SER A 588 -21.42 3.35 27.11
C SER A 588 -21.19 4.83 27.48
N ALA A 589 -19.96 5.21 27.82
CA ALA A 589 -19.68 6.55 28.36
C ALA A 589 -18.95 7.50 27.38
N GLU A 590 -18.07 7.00 26.49
CA GLU A 590 -17.19 7.88 25.69
C GLU A 590 -16.82 7.33 24.28
N PRO A 591 -17.80 7.25 23.35
CA PRO A 591 -17.59 6.66 22.02
C PRO A 591 -16.38 7.26 21.26
N LYS A 592 -16.15 8.57 21.35
CA LYS A 592 -14.99 9.22 20.70
C LYS A 592 -13.63 8.68 21.15
N LYS A 593 -13.48 8.35 22.44
CA LYS A 593 -12.24 7.78 22.96
C LYS A 593 -12.07 6.33 22.50
N TRP A 594 -13.17 5.60 22.31
CA TRP A 594 -13.17 4.29 21.64
C TRP A 594 -12.67 4.39 20.19
N TYR A 595 -13.25 5.30 19.40
CA TYR A 595 -12.81 5.57 18.02
C TYR A 595 -11.32 5.96 17.95
N LYS A 596 -10.84 6.78 18.89
CA LYS A 596 -9.42 7.17 18.98
C LYS A 596 -8.53 5.98 19.37
N ALA A 597 -8.93 5.18 20.36
CA ALA A 597 -8.20 3.99 20.76
C ALA A 597 -8.08 2.99 19.62
N ILE A 598 -9.13 2.82 18.81
CA ILE A 598 -9.11 1.99 17.60
C ILE A 598 -8.10 2.50 16.57
N LYS A 599 -8.10 3.80 16.28
CA LYS A 599 -7.08 4.40 15.39
C LYS A 599 -5.66 4.22 15.93
N ASP A 600 -5.44 4.38 17.23
CA ASP A 600 -4.15 4.18 17.87
C ASP A 600 -3.70 2.70 17.83
N MET A 601 -4.63 1.75 17.99
CA MET A 601 -4.36 0.30 17.92
C MET A 601 -4.02 -0.22 16.52
N THR A 602 -4.42 0.52 15.48
CA THR A 602 -4.31 0.09 14.07
C THR A 602 -3.19 0.79 13.30
N GLY A 603 -2.29 1.47 14.02
CA GLY A 603 -0.98 1.86 13.48
C GLY A 603 -0.96 3.07 12.54
N LYS A 604 -2.07 3.79 12.33
CA LYS A 604 -2.11 4.99 11.47
C LYS A 604 -1.57 6.25 12.14
N LYS A 605 -0.39 6.18 12.74
CA LYS A 605 0.37 7.36 13.18
C LYS A 605 1.79 7.28 12.65
N GLY A 606 2.01 7.85 11.47
CA GLY A 606 3.26 8.56 11.22
C GLY A 606 3.19 9.87 11.99
N GLU A 607 4.21 10.17 12.79
CA GLU A 607 4.39 11.52 13.32
C GLU A 607 4.83 12.38 12.13
N LEU A 608 3.86 13.02 11.47
CA LEU A 608 4.12 13.84 10.29
C LEU A 608 4.93 15.07 10.70
N SER A 609 6.22 15.08 10.39
CA SER A 609 7.04 16.30 10.43
C SER A 609 6.61 17.21 9.29
N ILE A 610 6.49 18.51 9.58
CA ILE A 610 6.28 19.53 8.55
C ILE A 610 7.67 20.03 8.22
N GLU A 611 8.13 19.80 7.00
CA GLU A 611 9.41 20.32 6.55
C GLU A 611 9.21 21.76 6.09
N VAL A 612 10.03 22.66 6.64
CA VAL A 612 10.02 24.07 6.30
C VAL A 612 11.37 24.37 5.64
N PRO A 613 11.39 24.85 4.37
CA PRO A 613 12.64 25.16 3.68
C PRO A 613 13.50 26.13 4.49
N GLY A 614 14.80 25.84 4.63
CA GLY A 614 15.75 26.69 5.34
C GLY A 614 15.68 26.67 6.87
N VAL A 615 14.74 25.94 7.48
CA VAL A 615 14.62 25.85 8.95
C VAL A 615 15.01 24.44 9.44
N PRO A 616 15.99 24.30 10.34
CA PRO A 616 16.36 23.00 10.89
C PRO A 616 15.19 22.34 11.63
N SER A 617 14.86 21.10 11.24
CA SER A 617 13.80 20.30 11.87
C SER A 617 14.08 19.93 13.35
N SER A 618 15.29 20.22 13.83
CA SER A 618 15.74 20.06 15.21
C SER A 618 15.21 21.13 16.18
N SER A 619 14.71 22.28 15.68
CA SER A 619 14.16 23.36 16.52
C SER A 619 12.64 23.51 16.33
N PRO A 620 11.79 22.92 17.21
CA PRO A 620 10.34 23.03 17.10
C PRO A 620 9.81 24.46 17.21
N LYS A 621 10.53 25.37 17.89
CA LYS A 621 10.16 26.78 18.04
C LYS A 621 10.31 27.53 16.72
N ALA A 622 11.49 27.43 16.09
CA ALA A 622 11.74 28.06 14.79
C ALA A 622 10.75 27.59 13.71
N VAL A 623 10.40 26.28 13.73
CA VAL A 623 9.37 25.73 12.85
C VAL A 623 7.98 26.33 13.17
N ALA A 624 7.62 26.48 14.45
CA ALA A 624 6.36 27.11 14.84
C ALA A 624 6.27 28.58 14.37
N ASP A 625 7.35 29.35 14.54
CA ASP A 625 7.40 30.76 14.13
C ASP A 625 7.32 30.91 12.60
N ALA A 626 8.05 30.08 11.84
CA ALA A 626 7.98 30.09 10.38
C ALA A 626 6.59 29.71 9.85
N ILE A 627 5.92 28.74 10.48
CA ILE A 627 4.53 28.39 10.16
C ILE A 627 3.60 29.56 10.49
N ASN A 628 3.79 30.24 11.63
CA ASN A 628 2.96 31.37 12.01
C ASN A 628 3.07 32.51 11.01
N SER A 629 4.30 32.91 10.65
CA SER A 629 4.54 33.96 9.65
C SER A 629 3.91 33.64 8.30
N HIS A 630 3.98 32.38 7.85
CA HIS A 630 3.33 31.98 6.59
C HIS A 630 1.80 32.10 6.64
N LEU A 631 1.19 31.72 7.77
CA LEU A 631 -0.26 31.76 7.93
C LEU A 631 -0.78 33.19 8.15
N ALA A 632 -0.06 34.01 8.92
CA ALA A 632 -0.45 35.39 9.19
C ALA A 632 -0.27 36.31 7.97
N ALA A 633 0.72 36.05 7.11
CA ALA A 633 0.93 36.84 5.89
C ALA A 633 -0.29 36.88 4.96
N ALA A 634 -1.12 35.82 4.97
CA ALA A 634 -2.38 35.80 4.22
C ALA A 634 -3.43 36.78 4.77
N SER A 635 -3.39 37.05 6.08
CA SER A 635 -4.36 37.86 6.82
C SER A 635 -3.86 39.27 7.13
N GLN A 636 -2.81 39.71 6.42
CA GLN A 636 -2.17 41.03 6.51
C GLN A 636 -2.23 41.80 5.17
N GLN A 637 -3.09 41.38 4.25
CA GLN A 637 -3.20 41.95 2.90
C GLN A 637 -4.00 43.25 2.84
N HIS A 638 -4.85 43.50 3.83
CA HIS A 638 -5.71 44.68 3.92
C HIS A 638 -5.38 45.51 5.15
N ALA A 639 -5.76 46.79 5.12
CA ALA A 639 -5.66 47.68 6.28
C ALA A 639 -6.56 47.16 7.43
N PRO A 640 -6.20 47.43 8.70
CA PRO A 640 -7.07 47.13 9.83
C PRO A 640 -8.42 47.86 9.71
N LEU A 641 -9.49 47.22 10.18
CA LEU A 641 -10.82 47.82 10.24
C LEU A 641 -10.79 49.14 11.02
N GLN A 642 -11.21 50.23 10.38
CA GLN A 642 -11.45 51.51 11.02
C GLN A 642 -12.88 51.52 11.56
N LEU A 643 -13.02 51.52 12.89
CA LEU A 643 -14.33 51.43 13.52
C LEU A 643 -15.10 52.76 13.37
N GLU A 644 -14.41 53.90 13.26
CA GLU A 644 -15.03 55.22 13.17
C GLU A 644 -15.75 55.49 11.84
N GLU A 645 -15.44 54.74 10.78
CA GLU A 645 -15.97 54.95 9.42
C GLU A 645 -17.21 54.10 9.10
N LEU A 646 -17.61 53.18 9.98
CA LEU A 646 -18.73 52.27 9.70
C LEU A 646 -20.11 52.96 9.86
N PRO A 647 -21.07 52.72 8.96
CA PRO A 647 -22.41 53.33 9.00
C PRO A 647 -23.29 52.91 10.20
N ALA A 648 -22.80 52.05 11.09
CA ALA A 648 -23.57 51.38 12.14
C ALA A 648 -23.71 52.13 13.48
N TYR A 649 -23.22 53.37 13.61
CA TYR A 649 -23.17 54.11 14.87
C TYR A 649 -24.37 55.06 15.10
N LEU A 650 -25.59 54.62 14.82
CA LEU A 650 -26.80 55.30 15.31
C LEU A 650 -27.18 54.75 16.71
N PRO A 651 -27.56 55.60 17.68
CA PRO A 651 -28.05 55.12 18.97
C PRO A 651 -29.35 54.31 18.77
N ALA A 652 -29.32 53.04 19.15
CA ALA A 652 -30.43 52.13 18.95
C ALA A 652 -31.64 52.49 19.83
N GLN A 653 -32.85 52.37 19.28
CA GLN A 653 -34.12 52.65 19.96
C GLN A 653 -34.57 51.56 20.96
N ALA A 654 -33.89 50.40 21.02
CA ALA A 654 -34.26 49.25 21.85
C ALA A 654 -33.07 48.74 22.69
N PRO A 655 -33.30 48.11 23.87
CA PRO A 655 -32.21 47.59 24.70
C PRO A 655 -31.52 46.39 24.03
N ALA A 656 -30.21 46.28 24.24
CA ALA A 656 -29.42 45.13 23.79
C ALA A 656 -30.02 43.82 24.34
N PRO A 657 -30.01 42.72 23.57
CA PRO A 657 -30.48 41.43 24.06
C PRO A 657 -29.63 41.01 25.26
N SER A 658 -30.27 40.73 26.41
CA SER A 658 -29.56 40.28 27.61
C SER A 658 -29.49 38.76 27.66
N VAL A 659 -28.34 38.23 28.09
CA VAL A 659 -28.19 36.81 28.44
C VAL A 659 -28.68 36.61 29.87
N SER A 660 -29.59 35.64 30.07
CA SER A 660 -30.04 35.26 31.41
C SER A 660 -29.07 34.28 32.08
N PHE A 661 -29.13 34.19 33.42
CA PHE A 661 -28.38 33.20 34.18
C PHE A 661 -28.69 31.76 33.69
N TRP A 662 -29.96 31.43 33.48
CA TRP A 662 -30.35 30.08 33.08
C TRP A 662 -29.86 29.71 31.68
N ASP A 663 -29.88 30.68 30.74
CA ASP A 663 -29.36 30.46 29.40
C ASP A 663 -27.85 30.21 29.40
N MET A 664 -27.10 30.99 30.18
CA MET A 664 -25.65 30.81 30.34
C MET A 664 -25.34 29.46 31.00
N LEU A 665 -26.04 29.13 32.08
CA LEU A 665 -25.89 27.84 32.77
C LEU A 665 -26.12 26.68 31.80
N HIS A 666 -27.21 26.71 31.05
CA HIS A 666 -27.54 25.68 30.07
C HIS A 666 -26.43 25.49 29.03
N ARG A 667 -25.79 26.58 28.55
CA ARG A 667 -24.66 26.45 27.62
C ARG A 667 -23.41 25.88 28.28
N LEU A 668 -23.11 26.27 29.51
CA LEU A 668 -21.94 25.79 30.28
C LEU A 668 -22.07 24.29 30.61
N GLU A 669 -23.25 23.84 31.02
CA GLU A 669 -23.55 22.42 31.28
C GLU A 669 -23.44 21.55 30.02
N ASN A 670 -23.73 22.13 28.85
CA ASN A 670 -23.62 21.44 27.56
C ASN A 670 -22.24 21.57 26.89
N VAL A 671 -21.24 22.16 27.57
CA VAL A 671 -19.86 22.20 27.08
C VAL A 671 -19.32 20.78 26.89
N LYS A 672 -18.74 20.53 25.72
CA LYS A 672 -18.18 19.22 25.37
C LYS A 672 -16.79 19.04 26.01
N ILE A 673 -16.72 18.25 27.09
CA ILE A 673 -15.45 17.92 27.82
C ILE A 673 -14.31 17.45 26.91
N GLY A 674 -14.61 16.76 25.81
CA GLY A 674 -13.58 16.23 24.90
C GLY A 674 -12.94 17.26 23.96
N LYS A 675 -13.26 18.56 24.06
CA LYS A 675 -12.68 19.63 23.24
C LYS A 675 -11.29 20.03 23.73
N ALA A 676 -10.45 20.49 22.81
CA ALA A 676 -9.12 21.04 23.15
C ALA A 676 -9.27 22.39 23.88
N THR A 677 -8.33 22.68 24.77
CA THR A 677 -8.22 23.97 25.46
C THR A 677 -7.72 25.06 24.51
N GLY A 678 -8.14 26.30 24.76
CA GLY A 678 -7.74 27.48 24.01
C GLY A 678 -6.38 28.01 24.46
N SER A 679 -6.19 29.33 24.30
CA SER A 679 -5.05 30.10 24.81
C SER A 679 -4.99 30.19 26.34
N ASP A 680 -6.12 29.95 27.02
CA ASP A 680 -6.32 30.03 28.47
C ASP A 680 -5.89 28.78 29.27
N ASP A 681 -5.65 27.64 28.61
CA ASP A 681 -5.35 26.34 29.25
C ASP A 681 -6.41 25.85 30.27
N ILE A 682 -7.64 26.37 30.22
CA ILE A 682 -8.72 25.95 31.13
C ILE A 682 -9.43 24.72 30.59
N SER A 683 -9.49 23.65 31.39
CA SER A 683 -10.14 22.41 30.97
C SER A 683 -11.65 22.57 30.85
N PRO A 684 -12.29 22.13 29.74
CA PRO A 684 -13.75 22.13 29.62
C PRO A 684 -14.45 21.24 30.66
N ARG A 685 -13.71 20.33 31.33
CA ARG A 685 -14.24 19.60 32.48
C ARG A 685 -14.52 20.53 33.67
N ILE A 686 -13.58 21.42 34.00
CA ILE A 686 -13.74 22.38 35.11
C ILE A 686 -14.96 23.27 34.83
N ILE A 687 -15.07 23.77 33.59
CA ILE A 687 -16.18 24.63 33.16
C ILE A 687 -17.54 23.94 33.36
N ARG A 688 -17.66 22.67 32.97
CA ARG A 688 -18.92 21.93 33.08
C ARG A 688 -19.24 21.51 34.51
N GLU A 689 -18.23 21.13 35.28
CA GLU A 689 -18.40 20.61 36.65
C GLU A 689 -18.76 21.73 37.64
N PHE A 690 -18.31 22.97 37.38
CA PHE A 690 -18.61 24.17 38.16
C PHE A 690 -19.39 25.22 37.34
N ALA A 691 -20.29 24.74 36.47
CA ALA A 691 -21.04 25.59 35.56
C ALA A 691 -21.93 26.59 36.31
N PHE A 692 -22.50 26.16 37.45
CA PHE A 692 -23.38 26.98 38.28
C PHE A 692 -22.65 28.19 38.88
N GLU A 693 -21.48 27.96 39.48
CA GLU A 693 -20.68 29.01 40.13
C GLU A 693 -20.04 29.97 39.12
N LEU A 694 -19.65 29.47 37.95
CA LEU A 694 -19.06 30.28 36.88
C LEU A 694 -20.11 31.10 36.11
N CYS A 695 -21.39 30.73 36.18
CA CYS A 695 -22.44 31.32 35.38
C CYS A 695 -22.63 32.82 35.67
N GLN A 696 -22.75 33.20 36.94
CA GLN A 696 -23.02 34.57 37.34
C GLN A 696 -21.94 35.58 36.89
N PRO A 697 -20.63 35.38 37.16
CA PRO A 697 -19.60 36.30 36.68
C PRO A 697 -19.54 36.35 35.15
N LEU A 698 -19.69 35.22 34.45
CA LEU A 698 -19.70 35.20 32.99
C LEU A 698 -20.90 35.90 32.38
N CYS A 699 -22.08 35.77 32.99
CA CYS A 699 -23.29 36.47 32.58
C CYS A 699 -23.11 37.98 32.70
N ASN A 700 -22.51 38.45 33.81
CA ASN A 700 -22.18 39.86 34.00
C ASN A 700 -21.20 40.37 32.93
N ILE A 701 -20.10 39.64 32.68
CA ILE A 701 -19.12 39.98 31.63
C ILE A 701 -19.82 40.04 30.26
N MET A 702 -20.65 39.06 29.92
CA MET A 702 -21.32 39.00 28.61
C MET A 702 -22.32 40.15 28.42
N ASN A 703 -23.13 40.46 29.43
CA ASN A 703 -24.10 41.55 29.32
C ASN A 703 -23.41 42.93 29.24
N THR A 704 -22.31 43.13 29.99
CA THR A 704 -21.48 44.34 29.84
C THR A 704 -20.80 44.39 28.46
N SER A 705 -20.32 43.26 27.95
CA SER A 705 -19.74 43.15 26.61
C SER A 705 -20.74 43.56 25.52
N LEU A 706 -21.98 43.08 25.61
CA LEU A 706 -23.06 43.42 24.68
C LEU A 706 -23.48 44.88 24.78
N SER A 707 -23.61 45.42 26.00
CA SER A 707 -24.01 46.83 26.19
C SER A 707 -22.95 47.81 25.70
N GLN A 708 -21.66 47.46 25.85
CA GLN A 708 -20.54 48.27 25.36
C GLN A 708 -20.25 48.01 23.86
N GLY A 709 -20.80 46.95 23.28
CA GLY A 709 -20.47 46.53 21.91
C GLY A 709 -19.02 46.06 21.73
N VAL A 710 -18.34 45.65 22.81
CA VAL A 710 -16.91 45.32 22.81
C VAL A 710 -16.67 43.88 23.26
N VAL A 711 -15.89 43.13 22.48
CA VAL A 711 -15.43 41.79 22.84
C VAL A 711 -14.15 41.89 23.67
N PRO A 712 -14.07 41.18 24.83
CA PRO A 712 -12.84 41.13 25.61
C PRO A 712 -11.61 40.68 24.82
N ASP A 713 -10.47 41.32 25.03
CA ASP A 713 -9.23 41.03 24.29
C ASP A 713 -8.77 39.58 24.48
N ALA A 714 -8.90 39.05 25.70
CA ALA A 714 -8.60 37.65 26.02
C ALA A 714 -9.45 36.65 25.21
N TRP A 715 -10.62 37.06 24.69
CA TRP A 715 -11.50 36.21 23.86
C TRP A 715 -11.14 36.27 22.38
N LYS A 716 -10.32 37.24 21.95
CA LYS A 716 -9.85 37.42 20.58
C LYS A 716 -8.56 36.66 20.28
N ASP A 717 -7.74 36.38 21.30
CA ASP A 717 -6.51 35.60 21.18
C ASP A 717 -6.77 34.13 20.79
N ALA A 718 -6.00 33.60 19.82
CA ALA A 718 -6.15 32.23 19.33
C ALA A 718 -4.82 31.45 19.27
N ASP A 719 -4.85 30.22 19.80
CA ASP A 719 -3.79 29.24 19.59
C ASP A 719 -4.10 28.41 18.33
N VAL A 720 -3.31 28.58 17.27
CA VAL A 720 -3.50 27.94 15.96
C VAL A 720 -2.84 26.57 15.93
N VAL A 721 -3.63 25.54 15.58
CA VAL A 721 -3.12 24.18 15.34
C VAL A 721 -3.09 23.93 13.83
N PRO A 722 -1.91 23.82 13.20
CA PRO A 722 -1.80 23.58 11.77
C PRO A 722 -2.18 22.13 11.45
N VAL A 723 -3.19 21.96 10.59
CA VAL A 723 -3.66 20.63 10.14
C VAL A 723 -3.30 20.43 8.67
N PRO A 724 -2.47 19.43 8.31
CA PRO A 724 -2.12 19.14 6.92
C PRO A 724 -3.33 18.71 6.08
N LYS A 725 -3.46 19.26 4.87
CA LYS A 725 -4.42 18.79 3.85
C LYS A 725 -3.91 17.59 3.05
N GLU A 726 -2.60 17.34 3.05
CA GLU A 726 -1.95 16.27 2.27
C GLU A 726 -0.89 15.49 3.08
N THR A 727 -0.36 14.43 2.48
CA THR A 727 0.69 13.58 3.06
C THR A 727 1.69 13.20 1.96
N PRO A 728 2.99 13.53 2.09
CA PRO A 728 3.63 14.25 3.21
C PRO A 728 3.16 15.72 3.32
N PRO A 729 3.25 16.36 4.51
CA PRO A 729 2.76 17.72 4.72
C PRO A 729 3.65 18.75 4.02
N SER A 730 3.03 19.69 3.30
CA SER A 730 3.70 20.90 2.80
C SER A 730 3.24 22.14 3.56
N LEU A 731 4.07 23.19 3.59
CA LEU A 731 3.77 24.47 4.24
C LEU A 731 2.54 25.17 3.61
N THR A 732 2.39 25.06 2.28
CA THR A 732 1.34 25.76 1.51
C THR A 732 -0.04 25.13 1.66
N LYS A 733 -0.14 23.86 2.08
CA LYS A 733 -1.41 23.13 2.22
C LYS A 733 -1.74 22.83 3.68
N LEU A 734 -1.53 23.80 4.56
CA LEU A 734 -1.94 23.75 5.97
C LEU A 734 -3.31 24.41 6.18
N ARG A 735 -4.12 23.88 7.10
CA ARG A 735 -5.33 24.55 7.63
C ARG A 735 -5.03 25.16 9.00
N PRO A 736 -5.23 26.47 9.21
CA PRO A 736 -5.06 27.11 10.51
C PRO A 736 -6.30 26.90 11.39
N ILE A 737 -6.29 25.92 12.30
CA ILE A 737 -7.42 25.74 13.24
C ILE A 737 -7.21 26.61 14.48
N SER A 738 -7.97 27.69 14.59
CA SER A 738 -7.94 28.65 15.69
C SER A 738 -8.65 28.12 16.93
N LEU A 739 -7.90 27.95 18.03
CA LEU A 739 -8.43 27.58 19.34
C LEU A 739 -8.51 28.82 20.24
N THR A 740 -9.67 29.50 20.21
CA THR A 740 -10.04 30.52 21.18
C THR A 740 -10.52 29.91 22.50
N SER A 741 -10.62 30.73 23.55
CA SER A 741 -11.19 30.33 24.83
C SER A 741 -12.56 29.66 24.68
N ILE A 742 -12.86 28.69 25.55
CA ILE A 742 -14.16 28.05 25.60
C ILE A 742 -15.24 29.04 26.07
N PHE A 743 -14.91 29.94 26.99
CA PHE A 743 -15.82 31.00 27.43
C PHE A 743 -16.19 31.93 26.27
N ALA A 744 -15.20 32.32 25.45
CA ALA A 744 -15.43 33.07 24.22
C ALA A 744 -16.42 32.35 23.30
N LYS A 745 -16.24 31.04 23.08
CA LYS A 745 -17.14 30.23 22.22
C LYS A 745 -18.55 30.06 22.77
N VAL A 746 -18.73 30.11 24.09
CA VAL A 746 -20.05 30.09 24.71
C VAL A 746 -20.76 31.40 24.42
N CYS A 747 -20.10 32.52 24.70
CA CYS A 747 -20.59 33.88 24.49
C CYS A 747 -20.88 34.18 23.02
N GLU A 748 -19.92 33.89 22.15
CA GLU A 748 -20.05 33.93 20.69
C GLU A 748 -21.29 33.18 20.20
N GLY A 749 -21.63 32.05 20.84
CA GLY A 749 -22.80 31.26 20.48
C GLY A 749 -24.12 32.01 20.65
N PHE A 750 -24.24 32.91 21.63
CA PHE A 750 -25.45 33.71 21.79
C PHE A 750 -25.61 34.69 20.64
N VAL A 751 -24.54 35.44 20.33
CA VAL A 751 -24.52 36.41 19.23
C VAL A 751 -24.76 35.72 17.89
N THR A 752 -24.13 34.56 17.66
CA THR A 752 -24.34 33.76 16.45
C THR A 752 -25.81 33.38 16.28
N ASP A 753 -26.46 32.90 17.34
CA ASP A 753 -27.86 32.46 17.26
C ASP A 753 -28.80 33.65 17.00
N TRP A 754 -28.47 34.84 17.50
CA TRP A 754 -29.25 36.05 17.26
C TRP A 754 -29.05 36.60 15.84
N CYS A 755 -27.80 36.79 15.39
CA CYS A 755 -27.50 37.21 14.03
C CYS A 755 -28.08 36.23 13.00
N LEU A 756 -28.00 34.92 13.27
CA LEU A 756 -28.54 33.92 12.35
C LEU A 756 -30.06 34.05 12.22
N ARG A 757 -30.79 34.33 13.32
CA ARG A 757 -32.23 34.56 13.26
C ARG A 757 -32.60 35.81 12.47
N ASP A 758 -31.78 36.86 12.56
CA ASP A 758 -32.00 38.12 11.86
C ASP A 758 -31.80 37.94 10.34
N ILE A 759 -30.75 37.24 9.90
CA ILE A 759 -30.44 37.08 8.47
C ILE A 759 -31.22 35.96 7.77
N LEU A 760 -31.71 34.93 8.51
CA LEU A 760 -32.29 33.71 7.92
C LEU A 760 -33.37 33.97 6.85
N PRO A 761 -34.28 34.96 7.00
CA PRO A 761 -35.29 35.25 5.97
C PRO A 761 -34.71 35.73 4.64
N SER A 762 -33.53 36.35 4.66
CA SER A 762 -32.85 36.95 3.52
C SER A 762 -31.79 36.02 2.89
N ILE A 763 -31.57 34.84 3.47
CA ILE A 763 -30.59 33.87 2.96
C ILE A 763 -31.14 33.15 1.72
N ASP A 764 -30.26 32.99 0.71
CA ASP A 764 -30.58 32.30 -0.54
C ASP A 764 -31.14 30.87 -0.29
N PRO A 765 -32.32 30.53 -0.86
CA PRO A 765 -32.86 29.18 -0.85
C PRO A 765 -31.91 28.08 -1.38
N GLN A 766 -30.98 28.42 -2.28
CA GLN A 766 -29.97 27.51 -2.85
C GLN A 766 -28.65 27.43 -2.06
N GLN A 767 -28.60 28.02 -0.86
CA GLN A 767 -27.48 27.86 0.07
C GLN A 767 -27.65 26.59 0.94
N TYR A 768 -26.81 25.58 0.76
CA TYR A 768 -26.89 24.31 1.50
C TYR A 768 -25.86 24.19 2.64
N GLY A 769 -24.88 25.09 2.69
CA GLY A 769 -23.84 25.14 3.69
C GLY A 769 -24.26 25.87 4.96
N SER A 770 -23.72 25.46 6.12
CA SER A 770 -23.88 26.14 7.41
C SER A 770 -25.32 26.35 7.94
N LEU A 771 -26.35 25.81 7.28
CA LEU A 771 -27.75 25.94 7.67
C LEU A 771 -28.33 24.64 8.25
N ARG A 772 -29.18 24.78 9.27
CA ARG A 772 -29.85 23.62 9.91
C ARG A 772 -30.86 22.99 8.95
N GLY A 773 -30.87 21.66 8.85
CA GLY A 773 -31.81 20.92 7.99
C GLY A 773 -31.38 20.82 6.52
N ARG A 774 -30.28 21.49 6.12
CA ARG A 774 -29.66 21.33 4.80
C ARG A 774 -28.42 20.44 4.88
N SER A 775 -28.08 19.80 3.77
CA SER A 775 -26.97 18.84 3.71
C SER A 775 -26.32 18.83 2.34
N THR A 776 -25.08 18.32 2.27
CA THR A 776 -24.39 18.06 1.00
C THR A 776 -25.16 17.09 0.10
N THR A 777 -25.95 16.17 0.68
CA THR A 777 -26.81 15.27 -0.08
C THR A 777 -27.95 16.04 -0.77
N HIS A 778 -28.58 17.01 -0.09
CA HIS A 778 -29.66 17.81 -0.70
C HIS A 778 -29.15 18.60 -1.91
N TYR A 779 -27.98 19.23 -1.77
CA TYR A 779 -27.26 19.89 -2.87
C TYR A 779 -27.08 18.95 -4.06
N MET A 780 -26.48 17.77 -3.82
CA MET A 780 -26.13 16.84 -4.90
C MET A 780 -27.37 16.20 -5.53
N THR A 781 -28.41 15.93 -4.74
CA THR A 781 -29.67 15.38 -5.25
C THR A 781 -30.37 16.37 -6.18
N LEU A 782 -30.45 17.66 -5.81
CA LEU A 782 -31.09 18.66 -6.68
C LEU A 782 -30.27 18.87 -7.97
N LEU A 783 -28.95 19.04 -7.85
CA LEU A 783 -28.06 19.17 -9.00
C LEU A 783 -28.20 17.98 -9.96
N THR A 784 -28.16 16.75 -9.43
CA THR A 784 -28.29 15.53 -10.25
C THR A 784 -29.68 15.42 -10.88
N HIS A 785 -30.73 15.81 -10.17
CA HIS A 785 -32.09 15.84 -10.71
C HIS A 785 -32.18 16.80 -11.91
N LYS A 786 -31.63 18.01 -11.80
CA LYS A 786 -31.61 18.99 -12.90
C LYS A 786 -30.78 18.53 -14.10
N LEU A 787 -29.65 17.87 -13.86
CA LEU A 787 -28.83 17.27 -14.92
C LEU A 787 -29.58 16.16 -15.66
N LEU A 788 -30.30 15.29 -14.94
CA LEU A 788 -31.11 14.23 -15.55
C LEU A 788 -32.30 14.80 -16.32
N GLU A 789 -33.02 15.78 -15.74
CA GLU A 789 -34.13 16.47 -16.39
C GLU A 789 -33.71 17.13 -17.71
N ALA A 790 -32.49 17.70 -17.76
CA ALA A 790 -31.91 18.25 -18.97
C ALA A 790 -31.52 17.17 -19.99
N ALA A 791 -30.97 16.04 -19.52
CA ALA A 791 -30.56 14.93 -20.39
C ALA A 791 -31.74 14.26 -21.10
N ASP A 792 -32.93 14.26 -20.49
CA ASP A 792 -34.16 13.72 -21.09
C ASP A 792 -34.71 14.61 -22.23
N LYS A 793 -34.27 15.87 -22.32
CA LYS A 793 -34.73 16.81 -23.36
C LYS A 793 -33.86 16.66 -24.62
N PRO A 794 -34.45 16.34 -25.80
CA PRO A 794 -33.69 16.24 -27.04
C PRO A 794 -32.94 17.54 -27.36
N GLY A 795 -31.73 17.42 -27.91
CA GLY A 795 -30.94 18.57 -28.33
C GLY A 795 -30.37 19.41 -27.19
N HIS A 796 -30.51 19.02 -25.92
CA HIS A 796 -30.00 19.79 -24.78
C HIS A 796 -28.58 19.39 -24.38
N VAL A 797 -27.85 20.39 -23.89
CA VAL A 797 -26.53 20.26 -23.26
C VAL A 797 -26.53 21.00 -21.93
N THR A 798 -25.80 20.47 -20.96
CA THR A 798 -25.62 21.14 -19.67
C THR A 798 -24.15 21.39 -19.38
N THR A 799 -23.83 22.64 -19.06
CA THR A 799 -22.50 23.08 -18.66
C THR A 799 -22.52 23.32 -17.16
N LEU A 800 -21.67 22.62 -16.42
CA LEU A 800 -21.48 22.78 -14.99
C LEU A 800 -20.09 23.36 -14.72
N VAL A 801 -20.04 24.54 -14.10
CA VAL A 801 -18.80 25.18 -13.67
C VAL A 801 -18.66 25.03 -12.16
N LEU A 802 -17.54 24.45 -11.73
CA LEU A 802 -17.15 24.34 -10.32
C LEU A 802 -16.17 25.45 -10.00
N THR A 803 -16.47 26.27 -9.01
CA THR A 803 -15.61 27.39 -8.59
C THR A 803 -14.93 27.07 -7.25
N ASP A 804 -13.72 27.61 -7.04
CA ASP A 804 -12.97 27.48 -5.77
C ASP A 804 -12.33 28.84 -5.44
N PHE A 805 -12.64 29.37 -4.26
CA PHE A 805 -12.05 30.60 -3.77
C PHE A 805 -10.66 30.35 -3.14
N SER A 806 -9.71 31.24 -3.45
CA SER A 806 -8.40 31.22 -2.81
C SER A 806 -8.51 31.71 -1.37
N ARG A 807 -8.14 30.86 -0.40
CA ARG A 807 -8.03 31.23 1.02
C ARG A 807 -9.27 31.95 1.59
N ALA A 808 -10.46 31.52 1.19
CA ALA A 808 -11.73 32.20 1.41
C ALA A 808 -11.97 32.78 2.84
N PHE A 809 -11.66 32.01 3.89
CA PHE A 809 -11.82 32.48 5.28
C PHE A 809 -10.70 33.42 5.73
N ASP A 810 -9.49 33.28 5.19
CA ASP A 810 -8.30 33.97 5.69
C ASP A 810 -8.12 35.37 5.07
N SER A 811 -8.84 35.66 3.97
CA SER A 811 -8.76 36.91 3.20
C SER A 811 -10.01 37.80 3.29
N VAL A 812 -11.01 37.45 4.12
CA VAL A 812 -12.26 38.23 4.24
C VAL A 812 -11.97 39.68 4.64
N HIS A 813 -12.36 40.64 3.80
CA HIS A 813 -12.30 42.07 4.12
C HIS A 813 -13.35 42.41 5.18
N HIS A 814 -12.93 43.02 6.30
CA HIS A 814 -13.78 43.19 7.48
C HIS A 814 -14.92 44.19 7.25
N GLU A 815 -14.63 45.31 6.59
CA GLU A 815 -15.63 46.35 6.31
C GLU A 815 -16.74 45.82 5.40
N THR A 816 -16.35 45.18 4.29
CA THR A 816 -17.28 44.52 3.36
C THR A 816 -18.16 43.51 4.09
N ALA A 817 -17.56 42.66 4.93
CA ALA A 817 -18.32 41.65 5.67
C ALA A 817 -19.31 42.26 6.68
N ILE A 818 -18.97 43.39 7.30
CA ILE A 818 -19.88 44.12 8.20
C ILE A 818 -21.03 44.74 7.41
N ASN A 819 -20.75 45.41 6.28
CA ASN A 819 -21.79 46.01 5.44
C ASN A 819 -22.78 44.95 4.95
N LYS A 820 -22.30 43.79 4.49
CA LYS A 820 -23.18 42.65 4.12
C LYS A 820 -24.06 42.17 5.28
N LEU A 821 -23.57 42.17 6.52
CA LEU A 821 -24.39 41.81 7.68
C LEU A 821 -25.48 42.85 7.95
N VAL A 822 -25.18 44.13 7.77
CA VAL A 822 -26.15 45.23 7.89
C VAL A 822 -27.22 45.11 6.81
N ASP A 823 -26.82 44.89 5.55
CA ASP A 823 -27.72 44.75 4.40
C ASP A 823 -28.69 43.56 4.55
N LEU A 824 -28.21 42.46 5.15
CA LEU A 824 -29.05 41.28 5.45
C LEU A 824 -29.98 41.46 6.66
N GLY A 825 -29.93 42.61 7.33
CA GLY A 825 -30.86 42.96 8.41
C GLY A 825 -30.41 42.57 9.81
N VAL A 826 -29.11 42.34 10.05
CA VAL A 826 -28.60 42.16 11.42
C VAL A 826 -28.92 43.41 12.25
N ARG A 827 -29.52 43.22 13.43
CA ARG A 827 -29.89 44.33 14.30
C ARG A 827 -28.67 45.23 14.62
N PRO A 828 -28.79 46.56 14.58
CA PRO A 828 -27.66 47.49 14.78
C PRO A 828 -26.86 47.24 16.06
N LEU A 829 -27.53 46.83 17.15
CA LEU A 829 -26.91 46.57 18.45
C LEU A 829 -25.86 45.43 18.45
N LEU A 830 -25.95 44.48 17.51
CA LEU A 830 -24.99 43.37 17.42
C LEU A 830 -23.81 43.70 16.51
N VAL A 831 -23.96 44.70 15.63
CA VAL A 831 -22.93 45.07 14.64
C VAL A 831 -21.64 45.55 15.31
N PRO A 832 -21.65 46.45 16.33
CA PRO A 832 -20.43 46.82 17.06
C PRO A 832 -19.74 45.62 17.70
N TRP A 833 -20.51 44.69 18.29
CA TRP A 833 -19.96 43.49 18.91
C TRP A 833 -19.28 42.58 17.89
N VAL A 834 -19.90 42.35 16.73
CA VAL A 834 -19.30 41.56 15.65
C VAL A 834 -18.07 42.25 15.06
N SER A 835 -18.11 43.58 14.91
CA SER A 835 -16.98 44.39 14.45
C SER A 835 -15.80 44.31 15.42
N SER A 836 -16.08 44.37 16.73
CA SER A 836 -15.10 44.17 17.79
C SER A 836 -14.56 42.73 17.80
N PHE A 837 -15.37 41.73 17.46
CA PHE A 837 -14.96 40.32 17.40
C PHE A 837 -13.93 40.04 16.29
N ILE A 838 -14.10 40.64 15.12
CA ILE A 838 -13.22 40.40 13.95
C ILE A 838 -11.97 41.30 13.96
N SER A 839 -12.03 42.47 14.60
CA SER A 839 -10.90 43.42 14.71
C SER A 839 -9.94 43.11 15.86
N GLY A 840 -8.71 43.61 15.77
CA GLY A 840 -7.71 43.55 16.85
C GLY A 840 -7.36 42.14 17.32
N ARG A 841 -7.37 41.16 16.40
CA ARG A 841 -7.11 39.74 16.73
C ARG A 841 -5.63 39.42 16.67
N ARG A 842 -5.22 38.46 17.51
CA ARG A 842 -3.88 37.89 17.50
C ARG A 842 -3.90 36.37 17.45
N GLN A 843 -2.89 35.80 16.82
CA GLN A 843 -2.68 34.37 16.76
C GLN A 843 -1.24 33.96 17.09
N ARG A 844 -1.08 32.72 17.55
CA ARG A 844 0.21 32.03 17.60
C ARG A 844 0.05 30.54 17.29
N VAL A 845 1.04 29.93 16.67
CA VAL A 845 1.02 28.51 16.26
C VAL A 845 1.53 27.60 17.37
N ARG A 846 0.79 26.52 17.63
CA ARG A 846 1.16 25.44 18.55
C ARG A 846 1.70 24.24 17.76
N TYR A 847 3.02 24.05 17.74
CA TYR A 847 3.68 22.94 17.07
C TYR A 847 4.44 22.05 18.07
N ARG A 848 4.13 20.74 18.10
CA ARG A 848 4.76 19.75 19.00
C ARG A 848 4.82 20.16 20.49
N GLY A 849 3.85 20.96 20.94
CA GLY A 849 3.77 21.44 22.33
C GLY A 849 4.57 22.71 22.63
N VAL A 850 5.19 23.30 21.61
CA VAL A 850 5.84 24.63 21.65
C VAL A 850 4.93 25.66 20.98
N LEU A 851 4.98 26.89 21.45
CA LEU A 851 4.19 28.02 20.95
C LEU A 851 5.09 29.00 20.19
N SER A 852 4.60 29.50 19.05
CA SER A 852 5.22 30.61 18.33
C SER A 852 4.99 31.93 19.08
N ASP A 853 5.62 33.00 18.60
CA ASP A 853 5.32 34.35 19.06
C ASP A 853 3.96 34.80 18.53
N TRP A 854 3.38 35.82 19.17
CA TRP A 854 2.10 36.40 18.77
C TRP A 854 2.24 37.22 17.49
N GLN A 855 1.26 37.12 16.61
CA GLN A 855 1.13 37.96 15.41
C GLN A 855 -0.30 38.51 15.31
N THR A 856 -0.42 39.75 14.87
CA THR A 856 -1.69 40.44 14.64
C THR A 856 -2.26 40.11 13.27
N LEU A 857 -3.59 40.07 13.19
CA LEU A 857 -4.35 39.81 11.96
C LEU A 857 -5.16 41.07 11.62
N THR A 858 -5.11 41.51 10.36
CA THR A 858 -5.82 42.71 9.89
C THR A 858 -7.04 42.38 9.03
N CYS A 859 -7.10 41.19 8.43
CA CYS A 859 -8.26 40.68 7.72
C CYS A 859 -8.53 39.19 8.02
N GLY A 860 -9.61 38.65 7.46
CA GLY A 860 -10.01 37.26 7.61
C GLY A 860 -10.82 36.97 8.86
N VAL A 861 -11.42 35.78 8.89
CA VAL A 861 -12.19 35.26 10.02
C VAL A 861 -11.57 33.95 10.53
N PRO A 862 -11.38 33.80 11.85
CA PRO A 862 -10.67 32.66 12.42
C PRO A 862 -11.43 31.32 12.24
N GLN A 863 -10.80 30.36 11.54
CA GLN A 863 -11.36 29.03 11.34
C GLN A 863 -11.44 28.24 12.66
N GLY A 864 -12.63 27.83 13.08
CA GLY A 864 -12.86 27.11 14.35
C GLY A 864 -13.65 27.89 15.40
N THR A 865 -14.07 29.10 15.05
CA THR A 865 -15.07 29.94 15.73
C THR A 865 -16.49 29.63 15.22
N LYS A 866 -17.53 30.10 15.91
CA LYS A 866 -18.95 29.94 15.53
C LYS A 866 -19.46 31.06 14.62
N LEU A 867 -19.01 32.30 14.85
CA LEU A 867 -19.34 33.48 14.04
C LEU A 867 -18.60 33.49 12.72
N GLY A 868 -17.37 32.94 12.63
CA GLY A 868 -16.61 32.91 11.37
C GLY A 868 -17.42 32.35 10.19
N PRO A 869 -18.05 31.16 10.31
CA PRO A 869 -18.95 30.63 9.28
C PRO A 869 -20.18 31.49 9.00
N LEU A 870 -20.73 32.21 9.99
CA LEU A 870 -21.88 33.09 9.81
C LEU A 870 -21.50 34.36 9.04
N VAL A 871 -20.37 34.97 9.38
CA VAL A 871 -19.84 36.14 8.67
C VAL A 871 -19.54 35.78 7.21
N PHE A 872 -18.93 34.61 6.97
CA PHE A 872 -18.69 34.13 5.62
C PHE A 872 -19.98 33.80 4.86
N LEU A 873 -20.97 33.22 5.54
CA LEU A 873 -22.30 32.96 4.96
C LEU A 873 -22.99 34.26 4.52
N ALA A 874 -22.90 35.31 5.33
CA ALA A 874 -23.43 36.63 4.99
C ALA A 874 -22.69 37.24 3.79
N LEU A 875 -21.36 37.15 3.78
CA LEU A 875 -20.53 37.66 2.68
C LEU A 875 -20.90 37.03 1.34
N VAL A 876 -21.04 35.70 1.26
CA VAL A 876 -21.27 34.98 -0.01
C VAL A 876 -22.76 34.86 -0.39
N ASN A 877 -23.67 35.44 0.39
CA ASN A 877 -25.10 35.21 0.21
C ASN A 877 -25.61 35.73 -1.15
N ASP A 878 -25.19 36.93 -1.52
CA ASP A 878 -25.54 37.60 -2.78
C ASP A 878 -24.58 37.29 -3.93
N ALA A 879 -23.62 36.38 -3.72
CA ALA A 879 -22.81 35.86 -4.80
C ALA A 879 -23.71 35.08 -5.76
N VAL A 880 -23.94 35.66 -6.95
CA VAL A 880 -24.74 35.11 -8.05
C VAL A 880 -26.16 34.76 -7.59
N PRO A 881 -27.07 35.75 -7.46
CA PRO A 881 -28.44 35.52 -7.02
C PRO A 881 -29.21 34.70 -8.07
N ALA A 882 -29.88 33.63 -7.63
CA ALA A 882 -30.60 32.70 -8.52
C ALA A 882 -31.72 33.34 -9.37
N ASN A 883 -32.15 34.56 -9.04
CA ASN A 883 -33.20 35.29 -9.75
C ASN A 883 -32.66 36.26 -10.81
N GLU A 884 -31.34 36.47 -10.86
CA GLU A 884 -30.68 37.44 -11.73
C GLU A 884 -29.79 36.78 -12.80
N THR A 885 -29.59 35.46 -12.70
CA THR A 885 -28.67 34.70 -13.55
C THR A 885 -29.37 33.68 -14.43
N THR A 886 -28.73 33.33 -15.55
CA THR A 886 -29.27 32.31 -16.46
C THR A 886 -28.97 30.90 -15.97
N ALA A 887 -27.87 30.72 -15.24
CA ALA A 887 -27.48 29.47 -14.61
C ALA A 887 -28.12 29.27 -13.22
N ASP A 888 -28.40 28.01 -12.89
CA ASP A 888 -28.72 27.60 -11.52
C ASP A 888 -27.45 27.67 -10.65
N ALA A 889 -27.48 28.45 -9.57
CA ALA A 889 -26.36 28.60 -8.64
C ALA A 889 -26.57 27.77 -7.36
N TYR A 890 -25.69 26.80 -7.12
CA TYR A 890 -25.71 25.95 -5.94
C TYR A 890 -24.56 26.33 -5.01
N LYS A 891 -24.87 26.66 -3.75
CA LYS A 891 -23.87 27.14 -2.77
C LYS A 891 -23.72 26.18 -1.59
N TYR A 892 -22.49 25.91 -1.16
CA TYR A 892 -22.18 25.20 0.07
C TYR A 892 -20.95 25.82 0.73
N VAL A 893 -21.17 26.84 1.57
CA VAL A 893 -20.08 27.61 2.18
C VAL A 893 -19.19 28.21 1.08
N ASP A 894 -17.93 27.78 0.95
CA ASP A 894 -16.96 28.23 -0.04
C ASP A 894 -17.07 27.51 -1.39
N ASP A 895 -17.70 26.33 -1.43
CA ASP A 895 -17.94 25.60 -2.67
C ASP A 895 -19.18 26.16 -3.37
N MET A 896 -19.03 26.59 -4.63
CA MET A 896 -20.14 27.05 -5.47
C MET A 896 -20.11 26.33 -6.81
N SER A 897 -21.28 26.06 -7.37
CA SER A 897 -21.41 25.50 -8.72
C SER A 897 -22.48 26.22 -9.50
N LEU A 898 -22.16 26.60 -10.73
CA LEU A 898 -23.09 27.21 -11.68
C LEU A 898 -23.44 26.17 -12.75
N SER A 899 -24.73 25.98 -13.02
CA SER A 899 -25.22 25.01 -13.99
C SER A 899 -26.14 25.67 -15.00
N GLU A 900 -25.72 25.72 -16.26
CA GLU A 900 -26.54 26.20 -17.38
C GLU A 900 -27.00 25.02 -18.22
N SER A 901 -28.31 24.85 -18.40
CA SER A 901 -28.89 23.88 -19.33
C SER A 901 -29.57 24.60 -20.49
N ARG A 902 -29.19 24.23 -21.72
CA ARG A 902 -29.69 24.89 -22.93
C ARG A 902 -29.85 23.92 -24.09
N HIS A 903 -30.70 24.29 -25.04
CA HIS A 903 -30.73 23.66 -26.35
C HIS A 903 -29.46 24.02 -27.14
N VAL A 904 -28.91 23.07 -27.89
CA VAL A 904 -27.62 23.20 -28.60
C VAL A 904 -27.61 24.35 -29.61
N THR A 905 -28.77 24.72 -30.16
CA THR A 905 -28.92 25.84 -31.12
C THR A 905 -28.91 27.22 -30.46
N LYS A 906 -29.10 27.30 -29.14
CA LYS A 906 -29.02 28.57 -28.40
C LYS A 906 -27.57 28.86 -28.01
N PRO A 907 -27.14 30.12 -27.96
CA PRO A 907 -25.83 30.49 -27.42
C PRO A 907 -25.71 30.10 -25.94
N ALA A 908 -24.48 29.97 -25.46
CA ALA A 908 -24.18 29.76 -24.03
C ALA A 908 -24.02 31.13 -23.35
N TYR A 909 -24.75 31.36 -22.27
CA TYR A 909 -24.70 32.57 -21.46
C TYR A 909 -23.95 32.37 -20.13
N ILE A 910 -23.46 31.16 -19.86
CA ILE A 910 -22.70 30.86 -18.64
C ILE A 910 -21.42 31.70 -18.48
N GLN A 911 -20.88 32.27 -19.56
CA GLN A 911 -19.76 33.21 -19.46
C GLN A 911 -20.21 34.53 -18.83
N ASP A 912 -21.39 35.04 -19.15
CA ASP A 912 -21.94 36.27 -18.56
C ASP A 912 -22.12 36.11 -17.04
N ASP A 913 -22.63 34.94 -16.61
CA ASP A 913 -22.76 34.61 -15.19
C ASP A 913 -21.38 34.46 -14.49
N MET A 914 -20.36 33.99 -15.21
CA MET A 914 -18.99 33.90 -14.71
C MET A 914 -18.29 35.27 -14.62
N ASP A 915 -18.57 36.16 -15.56
CA ASP A 915 -18.06 37.53 -15.57
C ASP A 915 -18.73 38.35 -14.45
N ALA A 916 -20.04 38.18 -14.25
CA ALA A 916 -20.75 38.75 -13.11
C ALA A 916 -20.18 38.25 -11.78
N LEU A 917 -19.87 36.95 -11.67
CA LEU A 917 -19.19 36.41 -10.49
C LEU A 917 -17.77 37.00 -10.33
N ALA A 918 -17.01 37.17 -11.41
CA ALA A 918 -15.67 37.75 -11.37
C ALA A 918 -15.72 39.21 -10.89
N GLN A 919 -16.64 40.01 -11.44
CA GLN A 919 -16.89 41.38 -10.98
C GLN A 919 -17.29 41.41 -9.50
N TRP A 920 -18.23 40.56 -9.09
CA TRP A 920 -18.62 40.44 -7.68
C TRP A 920 -17.42 40.11 -6.78
N THR A 921 -16.48 39.27 -7.24
CA THR A 921 -15.28 38.99 -6.45
C THR A 921 -14.36 40.19 -6.30
N GLU A 922 -14.24 41.04 -7.32
CA GLU A 922 -13.45 42.28 -7.25
C GLU A 922 -14.08 43.26 -6.26
N GLU A 923 -15.39 43.49 -6.36
CA GLU A 923 -16.16 44.37 -5.47
C GLU A 923 -16.12 43.92 -4.00
N ASN A 924 -16.10 42.61 -3.76
CA ASN A 924 -16.12 42.02 -2.41
C ASN A 924 -14.73 41.60 -1.90
N SER A 925 -13.64 41.99 -2.57
CA SER A 925 -12.26 41.65 -2.20
C SER A 925 -12.04 40.13 -2.01
N MET A 926 -12.66 39.32 -2.87
CA MET A 926 -12.46 37.88 -2.95
C MET A 926 -11.65 37.52 -4.19
N THR A 927 -11.10 36.30 -4.24
CA THR A 927 -10.31 35.87 -5.39
C THR A 927 -10.65 34.43 -5.75
N LEU A 928 -11.09 34.21 -7.00
CA LEU A 928 -11.20 32.88 -7.57
C LEU A 928 -9.81 32.29 -7.83
N LYS A 929 -9.69 30.96 -7.78
CA LYS A 929 -8.47 30.24 -8.15
C LYS A 929 -8.65 29.51 -9.48
N PRO A 930 -8.32 30.13 -10.63
CA PRO A 930 -8.60 29.57 -11.95
C PRO A 930 -8.08 28.14 -12.14
N SER A 931 -6.88 27.83 -11.63
CA SER A 931 -6.27 26.49 -11.74
C SER A 931 -7.12 25.36 -11.12
N LYS A 932 -8.00 25.70 -10.17
CA LYS A 932 -8.85 24.76 -9.45
C LYS A 932 -10.30 24.80 -9.89
N CYS A 933 -10.75 25.89 -10.51
CA CYS A 933 -12.04 25.93 -11.16
C CYS A 933 -12.04 24.93 -12.32
N LYS A 934 -13.15 24.21 -12.52
CA LYS A 934 -13.27 23.16 -13.55
C LYS A 934 -14.63 23.22 -14.22
N GLY A 935 -14.66 22.98 -15.53
CA GLY A 935 -15.89 22.79 -16.29
C GLY A 935 -16.21 21.30 -16.47
N LEU A 936 -17.48 20.93 -16.40
CA LEU A 936 -18.01 19.63 -16.82
C LEU A 936 -19.10 19.86 -17.85
N LEU A 937 -19.03 19.13 -18.96
CA LEU A 937 -20.00 19.25 -20.05
C LEU A 937 -20.77 17.95 -20.26
N PHE A 938 -22.06 17.99 -19.98
CA PHE A 938 -22.97 16.86 -20.13
C PHE A 938 -23.65 16.92 -21.50
N ARG A 939 -23.36 15.93 -22.36
CA ARG A 939 -23.85 15.84 -23.74
C ARG A 939 -24.05 14.38 -24.16
N PHE A 940 -25.31 14.00 -24.38
CA PHE A 940 -25.70 12.61 -24.69
C PHE A 940 -26.07 12.39 -26.17
N MET A 941 -25.95 13.43 -27.00
CA MET A 941 -26.21 13.38 -28.44
C MET A 941 -25.13 12.59 -29.19
N ARG A 942 -25.50 12.02 -30.35
CA ARG A 942 -24.55 11.36 -31.28
C ARG A 942 -23.50 12.35 -31.80
N ASN A 943 -23.94 13.52 -32.26
CA ASN A 943 -23.08 14.61 -32.68
C ASN A 943 -22.88 15.55 -31.49
N LYS A 944 -21.68 15.51 -30.92
CA LYS A 944 -21.35 16.25 -29.70
C LYS A 944 -20.87 17.66 -30.07
N PRO A 945 -21.59 18.72 -29.65
CA PRO A 945 -21.12 20.09 -29.88
C PRO A 945 -19.81 20.33 -29.10
N PRO A 946 -18.89 21.17 -29.60
CA PRO A 946 -17.66 21.51 -28.87
C PRO A 946 -17.98 22.15 -27.51
N PRO A 947 -17.07 22.05 -26.53
CA PRO A 947 -17.26 22.74 -25.26
C PRO A 947 -17.30 24.26 -25.45
N PRO A 948 -18.13 24.98 -24.66
CA PRO A 948 -18.08 26.43 -24.65
C PRO A 948 -16.70 26.89 -24.15
N GLU A 949 -16.20 27.99 -24.72
CA GLU A 949 -15.02 28.66 -24.21
C GLU A 949 -15.41 29.44 -22.95
N ILE A 950 -14.99 28.93 -21.78
CA ILE A 950 -15.24 29.60 -20.50
C ILE A 950 -13.92 30.07 -19.93
N THR A 951 -13.86 31.33 -19.54
CA THR A 951 -12.67 31.96 -18.96
C THR A 951 -12.96 32.53 -17.57
N VAL A 952 -11.92 32.59 -16.74
CA VAL A 952 -11.92 33.32 -15.46
C VAL A 952 -10.78 34.33 -15.55
N GLY A 953 -11.13 35.60 -15.79
CA GLY A 953 -10.15 36.61 -16.19
C GLY A 953 -9.40 36.16 -17.46
N PRO A 954 -8.05 36.24 -17.50
CA PRO A 954 -7.28 35.83 -18.68
C PRO A 954 -7.11 34.31 -18.84
N THR A 955 -7.60 33.50 -17.90
CA THR A 955 -7.30 32.05 -17.86
C THR A 955 -8.47 31.23 -18.40
N GLN A 956 -8.20 30.38 -19.39
CA GLN A 956 -9.17 29.41 -19.90
C GLN A 956 -9.40 28.27 -18.89
N LEU A 957 -10.67 27.94 -18.64
CA LEU A 957 -11.03 26.85 -17.73
C LEU A 957 -10.79 25.48 -18.36
N GLU A 958 -10.20 24.59 -17.57
CA GLU A 958 -10.06 23.19 -17.95
C GLU A 958 -11.43 22.49 -17.89
N VAL A 959 -11.88 21.95 -19.02
CA VAL A 959 -13.06 21.08 -19.11
C VAL A 959 -12.63 19.64 -18.88
N VAL A 960 -13.18 19.01 -17.84
CA VAL A 960 -12.81 17.66 -17.40
C VAL A 960 -13.96 16.68 -17.58
N ASP A 961 -13.63 15.39 -17.73
CA ASP A 961 -14.65 14.33 -17.83
C ASP A 961 -15.30 13.96 -16.50
N PHE A 962 -14.67 14.32 -15.39
CA PHE A 962 -15.14 14.00 -14.05
C PHE A 962 -14.54 14.96 -13.03
N ALA A 963 -15.31 15.27 -11.98
CA ALA A 963 -14.84 16.07 -10.86
C ALA A 963 -15.42 15.58 -9.54
N ARG A 964 -14.76 15.97 -8.45
CA ARG A 964 -15.20 15.65 -7.10
C ARG A 964 -15.98 16.81 -6.52
N ILE A 965 -17.27 16.60 -6.28
CA ILE A 965 -18.19 17.58 -5.73
C ILE A 965 -18.64 17.09 -4.35
N LEU A 966 -18.35 17.85 -3.29
CA LEU A 966 -18.75 17.57 -1.89
C LEU A 966 -18.51 16.12 -1.41
N GLY A 967 -17.48 15.45 -1.95
CA GLY A 967 -17.11 14.08 -1.59
C GLY A 967 -17.53 12.98 -2.57
N VAL A 968 -18.38 13.28 -3.55
CA VAL A 968 -18.83 12.36 -4.61
C VAL A 968 -18.08 12.67 -5.91
N ILE A 969 -17.76 11.65 -6.71
CA ILE A 969 -17.14 11.85 -8.03
C ILE A 969 -18.25 11.78 -9.06
N MET A 970 -18.49 12.88 -9.75
CA MET A 970 -19.47 12.98 -10.83
C MET A 970 -18.74 12.92 -12.17
N GLN A 971 -19.27 12.13 -13.10
CA GLN A 971 -18.75 11.99 -14.46
C GLN A 971 -19.70 12.66 -15.45
N ASN A 972 -19.17 13.25 -16.52
CA ASN A 972 -19.95 13.93 -17.56
C ASN A 972 -20.89 13.01 -18.36
N ASN A 973 -20.73 11.70 -18.20
CA ASN A 973 -21.58 10.66 -18.76
C ASN A 973 -22.59 10.09 -17.74
N LEU A 974 -22.68 10.68 -16.54
CA LEU A 974 -23.52 10.27 -15.41
C LEU A 974 -23.34 8.80 -14.97
N LYS A 975 -22.22 8.18 -15.33
CA LYS A 975 -21.78 6.89 -14.75
C LYS A 975 -21.02 7.13 -13.45
N TRP A 976 -21.01 6.10 -12.60
CA TRP A 976 -20.44 6.19 -11.25
C TRP A 976 -19.20 5.32 -11.04
N THR A 977 -18.65 4.73 -12.10
CA THR A 977 -17.53 3.78 -12.05
C THR A 977 -16.33 4.34 -11.28
N LYS A 978 -15.93 5.59 -11.54
CA LYS A 978 -14.81 6.22 -10.82
C LYS A 978 -15.11 6.46 -9.34
N HIS A 979 -16.37 6.76 -9.01
CA HIS A 979 -16.80 6.91 -7.62
C HIS A 979 -16.73 5.57 -6.88
N VAL A 980 -17.27 4.50 -7.50
CA VAL A 980 -17.30 3.13 -6.94
C VAL A 980 -15.88 2.62 -6.66
N VAL A 981 -14.97 2.73 -7.64
CA VAL A 981 -13.56 2.32 -7.47
C VAL A 981 -12.91 3.05 -6.28
N MET A 982 -13.16 4.35 -6.15
CA MET A 982 -12.62 5.16 -5.05
C MET A 982 -13.19 4.75 -3.68
N ILE A 983 -14.50 4.53 -3.54
CA ILE A 983 -15.10 4.13 -2.26
C ILE A 983 -14.73 2.69 -1.87
N VAL A 984 -14.63 1.78 -2.84
CA VAL A 984 -14.21 0.38 -2.63
C VAL A 984 -12.76 0.32 -2.16
N GLY A 985 -11.83 1.03 -2.82
CA GLY A 985 -10.43 1.08 -2.40
C GLY A 985 -10.25 1.69 -1.01
N ARG A 986 -10.96 2.79 -0.71
CA ARG A 986 -10.92 3.44 0.62
C ARG A 986 -11.52 2.56 1.71
N SER A 987 -12.57 1.81 1.42
CA SER A 987 -13.25 0.93 2.37
C SER A 987 -12.47 -0.35 2.62
N SER A 988 -11.93 -0.97 1.56
CA SER A 988 -11.03 -2.13 1.65
C SER A 988 -9.80 -1.82 2.51
N SER A 989 -9.20 -0.63 2.31
CA SER A 989 -8.11 -0.13 3.17
C SER A 989 -8.49 0.00 4.66
N ARG A 990 -9.79 0.17 4.97
CA ARG A 990 -10.28 0.25 6.35
C ARG A 990 -10.62 -1.14 6.91
N LEU A 991 -10.83 -2.17 6.10
CA LEU A 991 -11.03 -3.55 6.59
C LEU A 991 -9.81 -4.09 7.35
N TYR A 992 -8.60 -3.64 7.01
CA TYR A 992 -7.38 -3.93 7.79
C TYR A 992 -7.55 -3.60 9.29
N MET A 993 -8.31 -2.53 9.60
CA MET A 993 -8.61 -2.15 10.97
C MET A 993 -9.39 -3.24 11.71
N LEU A 994 -10.44 -3.79 11.07
CA LEU A 994 -11.27 -4.85 11.63
C LEU A 994 -10.46 -6.13 11.85
N ARG A 995 -9.62 -6.51 10.88
CA ARG A 995 -8.71 -7.66 10.99
C ARG A 995 -7.75 -7.52 12.17
N THR A 996 -7.16 -6.33 12.32
CA THR A 996 -6.24 -6.01 13.42
C THR A 996 -6.93 -6.06 14.78
N LEU A 997 -8.16 -5.54 14.89
CA LEU A 997 -8.92 -5.55 16.14
C LEU A 997 -9.37 -6.96 16.52
N ARG A 998 -9.79 -7.77 15.54
CA ARG A 998 -10.11 -9.19 15.74
C ARG A 998 -8.91 -9.95 16.30
N LYS A 999 -7.70 -9.69 15.79
CA LYS A 999 -6.44 -10.24 16.34
C LYS A 999 -6.23 -9.89 17.81
N GLN A 1000 -6.63 -8.68 18.24
CA GLN A 1000 -6.52 -8.26 19.64
C GLN A 1000 -7.61 -8.85 20.55
N GLY A 1001 -8.53 -9.66 19.99
CA GLY A 1001 -9.57 -10.37 20.73
C GLY A 1001 -10.83 -9.55 20.98
N LEU A 1002 -11.13 -8.53 20.15
CA LEU A 1002 -12.43 -7.87 20.19
C LEU A 1002 -13.54 -8.84 19.75
N ASP A 1003 -14.70 -8.74 20.40
CA ASP A 1003 -15.85 -9.57 20.07
C ASP A 1003 -16.51 -9.15 18.74
N SER A 1004 -17.31 -10.06 18.17
CA SER A 1004 -17.97 -9.85 16.88
C SER A 1004 -18.91 -8.64 16.89
N HIS A 1005 -19.58 -8.38 18.01
CA HIS A 1005 -20.55 -7.30 18.11
C HIS A 1005 -19.86 -5.92 18.11
N ASP A 1006 -18.71 -5.78 18.78
CA ASP A 1006 -17.90 -4.58 18.73
C ASP A 1006 -17.25 -4.38 17.35
N LEU A 1007 -16.85 -5.46 16.67
CA LEU A 1007 -16.37 -5.39 15.28
C LEU A 1007 -17.45 -4.86 14.34
N VAL A 1008 -18.72 -5.25 14.52
CA VAL A 1008 -19.86 -4.69 13.78
C VAL A 1008 -20.01 -3.20 14.03
N LEU A 1009 -19.86 -2.74 15.28
CA LEU A 1009 -19.90 -1.30 15.58
C LEU A 1009 -18.75 -0.54 14.90
N VAL A 1010 -17.55 -1.13 14.84
CA VAL A 1010 -16.42 -0.53 14.11
C VAL A 1010 -16.71 -0.48 12.61
N TYR A 1011 -17.30 -1.53 12.05
CA TYR A 1011 -17.72 -1.56 10.65
C TYR A 1011 -18.73 -0.44 10.36
N ILE A 1012 -19.79 -0.33 11.16
CA ILE A 1012 -20.83 0.70 11.04
C ILE A 1012 -20.25 2.11 11.21
N GLY A 1013 -19.23 2.28 12.06
CA GLY A 1013 -18.64 3.60 12.34
C GLY A 1013 -17.54 4.02 11.36
N PHE A 1014 -16.81 3.09 10.72
CA PHE A 1014 -15.63 3.41 9.92
C PHE A 1014 -15.71 2.97 8.46
N VAL A 1015 -16.41 1.88 8.15
CA VAL A 1015 -16.43 1.30 6.80
C VAL A 1015 -17.73 1.70 6.10
N ARG A 1016 -18.88 1.39 6.70
CA ARG A 1016 -20.21 1.67 6.15
C ARG A 1016 -20.42 3.15 5.73
N PRO A 1017 -20.00 4.16 6.50
CA PRO A 1017 -20.20 5.56 6.11
C PRO A 1017 -19.41 5.97 4.87
N VAL A 1018 -18.35 5.24 4.50
CA VAL A 1018 -17.62 5.47 3.24
C VAL A 1018 -18.36 4.87 2.07
N LEU A 1019 -18.94 3.67 2.26
CA LEU A 1019 -19.68 2.95 1.22
C LEU A 1019 -21.04 3.58 0.93
N GLU A 1020 -21.70 4.19 1.91
CA GLU A 1020 -23.08 4.67 1.77
C GLU A 1020 -23.23 6.20 1.74
N TYR A 1021 -22.14 6.97 1.82
CA TYR A 1021 -22.23 8.42 1.80
C TYR A 1021 -22.88 8.91 0.49
N ALA A 1022 -23.95 9.72 0.63
CA ALA A 1022 -24.73 10.26 -0.48
C ALA A 1022 -25.25 9.19 -1.47
N CYS A 1023 -25.53 7.97 -0.99
CA CYS A 1023 -26.00 6.86 -1.83
C CYS A 1023 -27.28 7.17 -2.61
N GLN A 1024 -28.12 8.08 -2.12
CA GLN A 1024 -29.31 8.54 -2.83
C GLN A 1024 -29.00 9.13 -4.22
N VAL A 1025 -27.77 9.64 -4.41
CA VAL A 1025 -27.34 10.29 -5.65
C VAL A 1025 -26.85 9.27 -6.69
N TRP A 1026 -25.98 8.34 -6.27
CA TRP A 1026 -25.24 7.48 -7.20
C TRP A 1026 -25.75 6.04 -7.25
N HIS A 1027 -26.38 5.53 -6.19
CA HIS A 1027 -26.81 4.13 -6.13
C HIS A 1027 -27.83 3.74 -7.22
N PRO A 1028 -28.81 4.59 -7.60
CA PRO A 1028 -29.75 4.25 -8.68
C PRO A 1028 -29.10 4.08 -10.05
N GLY A 1029 -27.94 4.70 -10.29
CA GLY A 1029 -27.24 4.66 -11.57
C GLY A 1029 -26.15 3.59 -11.67
N LEU A 1030 -26.08 2.65 -10.73
CA LEU A 1030 -25.06 1.60 -10.73
C LEU A 1030 -25.40 0.43 -11.64
N THR A 1031 -24.36 -0.12 -12.28
CA THR A 1031 -24.44 -1.44 -12.93
C THR A 1031 -24.47 -2.57 -11.89
N VAL A 1032 -24.90 -3.76 -12.30
CA VAL A 1032 -24.89 -4.97 -11.44
C VAL A 1032 -23.48 -5.26 -10.92
N ALA A 1033 -22.47 -5.20 -11.79
CA ALA A 1033 -21.08 -5.45 -11.40
C ALA A 1033 -20.55 -4.43 -10.38
N GLU A 1034 -20.91 -3.15 -10.52
CA GLU A 1034 -20.53 -2.10 -9.56
C GLU A 1034 -21.21 -2.31 -8.20
N SER A 1035 -22.50 -2.66 -8.20
CA SER A 1035 -23.25 -2.99 -6.98
C SER A 1035 -22.64 -4.20 -6.26
N GLU A 1036 -22.32 -5.27 -6.99
CA GLU A 1036 -21.66 -6.46 -6.44
C GLU A 1036 -20.28 -6.15 -5.88
N SER A 1037 -19.52 -5.23 -6.48
CA SER A 1037 -18.21 -4.83 -5.98
C SER A 1037 -18.29 -4.15 -4.60
N ILE A 1038 -19.31 -3.32 -4.37
CA ILE A 1038 -19.60 -2.69 -3.07
C ILE A 1038 -20.01 -3.77 -2.07
N GLU A 1039 -20.93 -4.65 -2.47
CA GLU A 1039 -21.43 -5.72 -1.61
C GLU A 1039 -20.32 -6.71 -1.19
N ARG A 1040 -19.33 -6.96 -2.06
CA ARG A 1040 -18.16 -7.78 -1.75
C ARG A 1040 -17.37 -7.22 -0.57
N VAL A 1041 -17.20 -5.90 -0.47
CA VAL A 1041 -16.54 -5.26 0.68
C VAL A 1041 -17.30 -5.53 1.98
N GLN A 1042 -18.64 -5.50 1.93
CA GLN A 1042 -19.48 -5.82 3.09
C GLN A 1042 -19.35 -7.30 3.49
N LYS A 1043 -19.42 -8.21 2.52
CA LYS A 1043 -19.23 -9.66 2.73
C LYS A 1043 -17.85 -9.98 3.31
N ARG A 1044 -16.79 -9.28 2.90
CA ARG A 1044 -15.44 -9.42 3.48
C ARG A 1044 -15.35 -8.95 4.93
N ALA A 1045 -16.24 -8.06 5.36
CA ALA A 1045 -16.31 -7.59 6.74
C ALA A 1045 -17.10 -8.56 7.66
N CYS A 1046 -18.08 -9.27 7.12
CA CYS A 1046 -18.86 -10.28 7.84
C CYS A 1046 -18.06 -11.59 7.99
N PRO A 1047 -17.82 -12.07 9.22
CA PRO A 1047 -17.46 -13.47 9.40
C PRO A 1047 -18.71 -14.29 9.09
N CYS A 1048 -18.74 -15.05 7.99
CA CYS A 1048 -19.73 -16.11 7.87
C CYS A 1048 -19.58 -17.01 9.11
N GLU A 1049 -20.72 -17.27 9.75
CA GLU A 1049 -20.85 -18.08 10.94
C GLU A 1049 -20.10 -19.42 10.80
N ALA A 1050 -19.61 -19.91 11.93
CA ALA A 1050 -18.85 -21.14 12.03
C ALA A 1050 -19.52 -22.29 11.25
N ARG A 1051 -18.77 -22.91 10.32
CA ARG A 1051 -19.07 -24.25 9.82
C ARG A 1051 -18.99 -25.23 11.01
N THR A 1052 -20.08 -25.39 11.75
CA THR A 1052 -20.34 -26.63 12.46
C THR A 1052 -20.64 -27.68 11.39
N ARG A 1053 -19.69 -28.60 11.16
CA ARG A 1053 -19.90 -29.78 10.31
C ARG A 1053 -21.16 -30.53 10.80
N PRO A 1054 -22.16 -30.81 9.95
CA PRO A 1054 -23.16 -31.82 10.28
C PRO A 1054 -22.43 -33.17 10.28
N LYS A 1055 -22.55 -33.92 11.37
CA LYS A 1055 -22.21 -35.35 11.37
C LYS A 1055 -23.14 -36.06 10.39
N SER A 1056 -22.55 -37.00 9.68
CA SER A 1056 -23.12 -37.91 8.69
C SER A 1056 -24.46 -38.55 9.08
N SER A 1057 -25.43 -38.52 8.15
CA SER A 1057 -26.31 -39.65 7.85
C SER A 1057 -27.12 -39.38 6.57
N GLY A 1058 -26.93 -40.26 5.57
CA GLY A 1058 -27.95 -40.79 4.64
C GLY A 1058 -28.73 -39.85 3.71
N ASP A 1059 -28.48 -40.00 2.40
CA ASP A 1059 -29.45 -39.98 1.29
C ASP A 1059 -30.33 -38.75 1.00
N LEU A 1060 -30.02 -38.04 -0.11
CA LEU A 1060 -30.83 -37.92 -1.35
C LEU A 1060 -30.38 -36.72 -2.22
N ARG A 1061 -30.57 -36.88 -3.54
CA ARG A 1061 -30.05 -36.14 -4.71
C ARG A 1061 -30.41 -34.63 -4.78
N PRO A 1062 -29.69 -33.83 -5.61
CA PRO A 1062 -29.77 -32.37 -5.59
C PRO A 1062 -30.85 -31.81 -6.53
N THR A 1063 -31.65 -30.86 -6.04
CA THR A 1063 -32.49 -29.97 -6.87
C THR A 1063 -31.92 -28.55 -6.90
N LYS A 1064 -31.84 -28.02 -8.13
CA LYS A 1064 -31.31 -26.70 -8.51
C LYS A 1064 -32.18 -25.55 -8.00
N ASN A 1065 -31.53 -24.38 -7.89
CA ASN A 1065 -32.09 -23.03 -7.75
C ASN A 1065 -32.69 -22.63 -6.40
N ARG A 1066 -31.84 -22.05 -5.54
CA ARG A 1066 -32.25 -21.03 -4.57
C ARG A 1066 -31.19 -19.93 -4.48
N VAL A 1067 -31.51 -18.78 -5.07
CA VAL A 1067 -30.82 -17.51 -4.84
C VAL A 1067 -31.01 -17.17 -3.35
N TYR A 1068 -29.95 -17.35 -2.56
CA TYR A 1068 -29.96 -17.04 -1.14
C TYR A 1068 -29.72 -15.53 -0.97
N ASN A 1069 -30.76 -14.81 -0.56
CA ASN A 1069 -30.72 -13.41 -0.16
C ASN A 1069 -30.50 -13.36 1.37
N PRO A 1070 -29.30 -13.06 1.89
CA PRO A 1070 -29.13 -12.91 3.32
C PRO A 1070 -29.53 -11.47 3.69
N ARG A 1071 -30.82 -11.27 3.93
CA ARG A 1071 -31.27 -10.13 4.74
C ARG A 1071 -30.66 -10.28 6.14
N MET A 1072 -29.79 -9.35 6.54
CA MET A 1072 -29.48 -9.17 7.96
C MET A 1072 -30.80 -9.03 8.75
N PRO A 1073 -30.87 -9.50 10.01
CA PRO A 1073 -32.12 -9.51 10.76
C PRO A 1073 -32.72 -8.10 10.85
N ALA A 1074 -34.00 -7.98 10.49
CA ALA A 1074 -34.80 -6.77 10.56
C ALA A 1074 -34.88 -6.14 11.98
N ARG A 1075 -34.26 -6.76 12.99
CA ARG A 1075 -34.12 -6.24 14.36
C ARG A 1075 -33.16 -5.06 14.50
N ILE A 1076 -32.25 -4.81 13.56
CA ILE A 1076 -31.25 -3.73 13.68
C ILE A 1076 -31.73 -2.39 13.08
N LEU A 1077 -32.74 -2.42 12.19
CA LEU A 1077 -33.42 -1.21 11.71
C LEU A 1077 -34.35 -0.60 12.77
N ALA A 1078 -34.88 -1.41 13.69
CA ALA A 1078 -35.78 -0.95 14.76
C ALA A 1078 -35.06 -0.22 15.91
N GLU A 1079 -33.77 -0.50 16.16
CA GLU A 1079 -33.04 0.09 17.29
C GLU A 1079 -32.69 1.57 17.10
N ARG A 1080 -32.75 2.10 15.86
CA ARG A 1080 -32.59 3.54 15.61
C ARG A 1080 -33.86 4.34 15.92
N SER A 1081 -35.05 3.78 15.69
CA SER A 1081 -36.32 4.41 16.12
C SER A 1081 -36.47 4.41 17.64
N ALA A 1082 -36.03 3.35 18.33
CA ALA A 1082 -36.10 3.27 19.79
C ALA A 1082 -35.12 4.23 20.51
N LEU A 1083 -33.95 4.52 19.91
CA LEU A 1083 -32.98 5.46 20.46
C LEU A 1083 -33.28 6.93 20.15
N LEU A 1084 -33.94 7.23 19.02
CA LEU A 1084 -34.40 8.58 18.68
C LEU A 1084 -35.65 9.00 19.49
N GLY A 1085 -36.55 8.06 19.82
CA GLY A 1085 -37.76 8.35 20.59
C GLY A 1085 -37.56 8.70 22.07
N ARG A 1086 -36.37 8.45 22.65
CA ARG A 1086 -36.05 8.83 24.04
C ARG A 1086 -35.49 10.23 24.21
N ALA A 1087 -35.18 10.94 23.12
CA ALA A 1087 -34.56 12.26 23.16
C ALA A 1087 -35.53 13.44 22.99
N THR A 1088 -36.80 13.19 22.68
CA THR A 1088 -37.83 14.22 22.49
C THR A 1088 -39.07 13.84 23.28
N GLY A 1089 -39.10 14.17 24.57
CA GLY A 1089 -40.31 14.03 25.37
C GLY A 1089 -41.39 15.00 24.88
N LYS A 1090 -42.21 14.56 23.92
CA LYS A 1090 -43.61 14.97 23.63
C LYS A 1090 -44.11 14.26 22.35
N PRO A 1091 -45.37 13.82 22.27
CA PRO A 1091 -45.90 13.08 21.13
C PRO A 1091 -46.36 14.04 20.03
N LEU A 1092 -46.01 13.76 18.77
CA LEU A 1092 -46.63 14.39 17.60
C LEU A 1092 -47.46 13.35 16.86
N ALA A 1093 -48.75 13.67 16.73
CA ALA A 1093 -49.75 12.90 16.01
C ALA A 1093 -49.50 12.90 14.50
N SER A 1094 -50.01 11.84 13.88
CA SER A 1094 -49.96 11.47 12.47
C SER A 1094 -50.54 12.49 11.47
N CYS A 1095 -49.96 12.56 10.27
CA CYS A 1095 -50.75 12.64 9.04
C CYS A 1095 -50.06 12.00 7.82
N ALA A 1096 -50.79 11.03 7.26
CA ALA A 1096 -50.74 10.28 6.00
C ALA A 1096 -49.72 10.58 4.87
N SER A 1097 -48.97 9.52 4.55
CA SER A 1097 -48.68 8.92 3.23
C SER A 1097 -49.10 9.61 1.91
N SER A 1098 -48.12 9.73 1.01
CA SER A 1098 -48.29 9.52 -0.44
C SER A 1098 -47.40 8.34 -0.88
N LYS A 1099 -48.04 7.22 -1.24
CA LYS A 1099 -47.43 6.06 -1.89
C LYS A 1099 -47.34 6.36 -3.38
N ILE A 1100 -46.16 6.31 -3.97
CA ILE A 1100 -45.99 6.12 -5.41
C ILE A 1100 -45.42 4.71 -5.58
N VAL A 1101 -46.24 3.84 -6.16
CA VAL A 1101 -45.90 2.51 -6.65
C VAL A 1101 -45.47 2.69 -8.10
N VAL A 1102 -44.27 2.20 -8.46
CA VAL A 1102 -43.87 2.01 -9.85
C VAL A 1102 -43.95 0.52 -10.14
N GLU A 1103 -45.00 0.13 -10.87
CA GLU A 1103 -45.15 -1.20 -11.47
C GLU A 1103 -44.12 -1.36 -12.60
N ALA A 1104 -43.35 -2.44 -12.56
CA ALA A 1104 -42.62 -2.95 -13.71
C ALA A 1104 -43.48 -4.04 -14.36
N SER A 1105 -44.05 -3.71 -15.52
CA SER A 1105 -44.78 -4.60 -16.39
C SER A 1105 -43.84 -5.60 -17.06
N LEU A 1106 -44.09 -6.90 -16.83
CA LEU A 1106 -43.56 -8.00 -17.62
C LEU A 1106 -44.74 -8.77 -18.21
N ASN A 1107 -44.99 -8.50 -19.50
CA ASN A 1107 -45.86 -9.32 -20.35
C ASN A 1107 -45.22 -10.69 -20.55
N LEU A 1108 -45.87 -11.74 -20.07
CA LEU A 1108 -45.75 -13.09 -20.62
C LEU A 1108 -47.15 -13.72 -20.58
N SER A 1109 -47.65 -13.99 -21.78
CA SER A 1109 -48.91 -14.64 -22.09
C SER A 1109 -48.91 -16.13 -21.70
N ALA A 1110 -50.13 -16.62 -21.45
CA ALA A 1110 -50.63 -18.00 -21.64
C ALA A 1110 -50.92 -18.84 -20.38
N ALA A 1111 -52.22 -19.07 -20.22
CA ALA A 1111 -52.92 -20.32 -19.91
C ALA A 1111 -53.17 -20.79 -18.45
N SER A 1112 -54.48 -20.98 -18.23
CA SER A 1112 -55.21 -21.96 -17.42
C SER A 1112 -55.45 -21.71 -15.92
N SER A 1113 -56.72 -21.43 -15.63
CA SER A 1113 -57.59 -22.03 -14.58
C SER A 1113 -56.92 -22.49 -13.27
N ASP A 1114 -57.31 -21.91 -12.14
CA ASP A 1114 -58.40 -22.50 -11.35
C ASP A 1114 -58.86 -21.64 -10.16
N THR A 1115 -60.05 -21.98 -9.69
CA THR A 1115 -60.96 -21.23 -8.82
C THR A 1115 -60.74 -21.46 -7.31
N ARG A 1116 -61.36 -20.58 -6.49
CA ARG A 1116 -61.75 -20.75 -5.05
C ARG A 1116 -60.61 -20.67 -4.02
N THR A 1117 -60.71 -20.03 -2.85
CA THR A 1117 -61.85 -19.61 -2.01
C THR A 1117 -61.38 -18.61 -0.92
N SER A 1118 -62.24 -17.64 -0.60
CA SER A 1118 -62.57 -17.10 0.74
C SER A 1118 -62.12 -17.94 1.95
N ALA A 1119 -61.90 -17.46 3.16
CA ALA A 1119 -62.03 -16.19 3.86
C ALA A 1119 -61.39 -16.45 5.24
N GLU A 1120 -60.89 -15.43 5.94
CA GLU A 1120 -61.35 -15.09 7.29
C GLU A 1120 -60.52 -13.95 7.88
N LEU A 1121 -61.25 -13.04 8.49
CA LEU A 1121 -60.87 -11.70 8.89
C LEU A 1121 -61.41 -11.53 10.31
N ARG A 1122 -60.70 -10.75 11.13
CA ARG A 1122 -61.11 -10.09 12.39
C ARG A 1122 -60.90 -10.96 13.65
N LYS A 1123 -60.17 -10.52 14.67
CA LYS A 1123 -60.43 -9.43 15.65
C LYS A 1123 -59.20 -9.44 16.59
N PHE A 1124 -58.78 -8.43 17.37
CA PHE A 1124 -59.37 -7.20 17.88
C PHE A 1124 -58.21 -6.31 18.37
N ALA A 1125 -58.37 -5.01 18.24
CA ALA A 1125 -57.57 -3.98 18.88
C ALA A 1125 -57.77 -3.97 20.42
N ARG A 1126 -56.76 -3.57 21.17
CA ARG A 1126 -56.85 -2.67 22.33
C ARG A 1126 -55.47 -2.09 22.66
N SER A 1127 -55.45 -0.76 22.68
CA SER A 1127 -54.45 0.21 23.12
C SER A 1127 -53.99 0.02 24.58
N PRO A 1128 -52.96 0.74 25.07
CA PRO A 1128 -52.21 1.87 24.46
C PRO A 1128 -50.79 1.55 23.99
#